data_AF-A0A8B8HQV4-F1
#
_entry.id   AF-A0A8B8HQV4-F1
#
_cell.length_a   1.000
_cell.length_b   1.000
_cell.length_c   1.000
_cell.angle_alpha   90.00
_cell.angle_beta   90.00
_cell.angle_gamma   90.00
#
_symmetry.space_group_name_H-M   'P 1'
#
loop_
_entity.id
_entity.type
_entity.pdbx_description
1 polymer ?
#
loop_
_entity_poly.entity_id
_entity_poly.type
_entity_poly.pdbx_seq_one_letter_code
_entity_poly.pdbx_strand_id
1 'polypeptide(L)'
;MKKGKLSSFESNDESKDGKTGLYDKINGLKKANPKLKTLLAIGGWSFGTQKFKEMSATRYSRQTFIYSAIPYLRDRNFDGLDIDWEYPKGGDDKKNYVLLLKELREAFEAEAQEVKKPRLLLTAAVPVGPDNIKSGYDVPAVASYLDFINVMAYDFHGKWERETGHNAPLYSPSSDSEWRKQLSVDHAAHLWVKLGAPKEKLIIGMPTYGRTFTLSNMNNFKVNSPASGGGKAGEYTKESGFLAYYEVCDMLRNGGAYVWDDEMKVPYAISGDQWVGFDDEKSIRHKMRWIKDNGFGGAMVWTVDMDDFSGSVCGGDVKYPLIGAMREELRGISRGKDAKDIDWATVAGTVIIEETEKPQPIKISLSDVLSKVKKPTKTRIIKNNNALVVDKNKREPQILCYLTSWSSKRPSAGRFTPENVDPTLCTHVIYAFATLKDHKLAEGEEKDSDMYDKVVALREKNPNLKILLAIGGWAFGSTPFKELTSNVFRMNQFVYEAIEFLRDYQFNGLDIDWEYPRGADDRAAFVSLLKELRLAFEGEAKTSGQPRLLLSAAVPASFEAIAAGYDVPEISKYLDFINVMTYDFHGQWERQVGHNSPLFPLESATSYQKKLTVDYSAREWVRQGAPKEKLMIGMPTYGRSFTLINGTQFDIGAPASGGGQAGRFTNEAGFMSYYEICDFLREDNTTLVWDNEQMVPFAYRDDQWVGFDDERSLKTKMTWLKEEGFGGIMVWSIDMDDFRGSCGTGKYPLIAAMRQELGDYKVKLEYDGPYESYNPNGQYTTKNPAEVICEEEDGHISYHPDKADCTMYYMCEGERKHHMPCPQNLVFNPNENVCDWPENVESCSHHTQAPAARR
;
A
#
# COMPACT_ATOMS: atom_id res chain seq x y z
N MET A 1 -11.10 -12.45 -5.32
CA MET A 1 -10.50 -11.43 -4.42
C MET A 1 -11.04 -11.60 -3.01
N LYS A 2 -10.16 -11.76 -2.02
CA LYS A 2 -10.49 -11.91 -0.59
C LYS A 2 -9.55 -10.99 0.19
N LYS A 3 -10.10 -10.11 1.05
CA LYS A 3 -9.33 -9.11 1.82
C LYS A 3 -8.36 -8.29 0.93
N GLY A 4 -8.81 -7.83 -0.24
CA GLY A 4 -7.97 -7.07 -1.19
C GLY A 4 -6.90 -7.87 -1.95
N LYS A 5 -6.78 -9.18 -1.71
CA LYS A 5 -5.76 -10.05 -2.34
C LYS A 5 -6.34 -10.97 -3.43
N LEU A 6 -5.49 -11.36 -4.38
CA LEU A 6 -5.83 -12.42 -5.35
C LEU A 6 -6.20 -13.72 -4.64
N SER A 7 -7.16 -14.42 -5.23
CA SER A 7 -7.68 -15.70 -4.73
C SER A 7 -8.40 -16.40 -5.87
N SER A 8 -8.37 -17.72 -5.86
CA SER A 8 -9.08 -18.54 -6.84
C SER A 8 -10.57 -18.24 -6.82
N PHE A 9 -11.18 -18.31 -8.00
CA PHE A 9 -12.62 -18.08 -8.15
C PHE A 9 -13.38 -19.38 -7.91
N GLU A 10 -12.92 -20.45 -8.54
CA GLU A 10 -13.49 -21.79 -8.38
C GLU A 10 -12.59 -22.69 -7.52
N SER A 11 -13.19 -23.73 -6.92
CA SER A 11 -12.45 -24.69 -6.09
C SER A 11 -11.53 -25.63 -6.89
N ASN A 12 -11.80 -25.79 -8.19
CA ASN A 12 -11.06 -26.62 -9.15
C ASN A 12 -9.97 -25.82 -9.90
N ASP A 13 -9.83 -24.51 -9.66
CA ASP A 13 -8.76 -23.69 -10.22
C ASP A 13 -7.39 -24.16 -9.73
N GLU A 14 -7.31 -24.46 -8.42
CA GLU A 14 -6.12 -24.90 -7.72
C GLU A 14 -5.90 -26.40 -7.84
N SER A 15 -4.64 -26.81 -7.95
CA SER A 15 -4.25 -28.21 -7.82
C SER A 15 -4.34 -28.65 -6.36
N LYS A 16 -5.16 -29.65 -6.09
CA LYS A 16 -5.41 -30.14 -4.72
C LYS A 16 -5.64 -31.65 -4.70
N ASP A 17 -5.18 -32.31 -3.64
CA ASP A 17 -5.41 -33.74 -3.39
C ASP A 17 -5.00 -34.64 -4.57
N GLY A 18 -3.87 -34.30 -5.20
CA GLY A 18 -3.34 -35.01 -6.38
C GLY A 18 -4.10 -34.77 -7.69
N LYS A 19 -5.15 -33.95 -7.70
CA LYS A 19 -5.88 -33.55 -8.91
C LYS A 19 -5.32 -32.23 -9.46
N THR A 20 -4.93 -32.23 -10.73
CA THR A 20 -4.48 -31.03 -11.43
C THR A 20 -5.63 -30.05 -11.66
N GLY A 21 -5.50 -28.84 -11.11
CA GLY A 21 -6.45 -27.75 -11.25
C GLY A 21 -6.41 -27.07 -12.63
N LEU A 22 -7.31 -26.12 -12.87
CA LEU A 22 -7.43 -25.41 -14.14
C LEU A 22 -6.21 -24.52 -14.44
N TYR A 23 -5.61 -23.87 -13.43
CA TYR A 23 -4.44 -23.01 -13.64
C TYR A 23 -3.25 -23.81 -14.19
N ASP A 24 -2.96 -24.98 -13.62
CA ASP A 24 -1.89 -25.85 -14.11
C ASP A 24 -2.18 -26.41 -15.50
N LYS A 25 -3.45 -26.71 -15.81
CA LYS A 25 -3.87 -27.17 -17.15
C LYS A 25 -3.66 -26.09 -18.20
N ILE A 26 -4.09 -24.86 -17.94
CA ILE A 26 -3.92 -23.72 -18.85
C ILE A 26 -2.43 -23.43 -19.06
N ASN A 27 -1.65 -23.34 -17.98
CA ASN A 27 -0.21 -23.13 -18.08
C ASN A 27 0.51 -24.32 -18.76
N GLY A 28 -0.02 -25.54 -18.62
CA GLY A 28 0.44 -26.74 -19.31
C GLY A 28 0.37 -26.67 -20.83
N LEU A 29 -0.52 -25.84 -21.41
CA LEU A 29 -0.63 -25.62 -22.86
C LEU A 29 0.66 -25.07 -23.47
N LYS A 30 1.52 -24.42 -22.67
CA LYS A 30 2.85 -23.96 -23.09
C LYS A 30 3.76 -25.11 -23.55
N LYS A 31 3.49 -26.36 -23.14
CA LYS A 31 4.22 -27.54 -23.65
C LYS A 31 3.97 -27.76 -25.13
N ALA A 32 2.76 -27.51 -25.61
CA ALA A 32 2.39 -27.63 -27.01
C ALA A 32 2.82 -26.40 -27.82
N ASN A 33 2.82 -25.21 -27.20
CA ASN A 33 3.29 -23.98 -27.82
C ASN A 33 4.17 -23.19 -26.83
N PRO A 34 5.50 -23.35 -26.88
CA PRO A 34 6.42 -22.65 -25.97
C PRO A 34 6.39 -21.11 -26.07
N LYS A 35 5.80 -20.55 -27.14
CA LYS A 35 5.62 -19.10 -27.30
C LYS A 35 4.29 -18.60 -26.72
N LEU A 36 3.41 -19.48 -26.25
CA LEU A 36 2.13 -19.11 -25.64
C LEU A 36 2.38 -18.33 -24.34
N LYS A 37 1.65 -17.22 -24.19
CA LYS A 37 1.58 -16.45 -22.96
C LYS A 37 0.21 -16.67 -22.32
N THR A 38 0.22 -16.93 -21.01
CA THR A 38 -1.00 -17.10 -20.22
C THR A 38 -1.07 -15.98 -19.19
N LEU A 39 -2.13 -15.19 -19.24
CA LEU A 39 -2.38 -14.12 -18.28
C LEU A 39 -3.58 -14.53 -17.42
N LEU A 40 -3.56 -14.12 -16.14
CA LEU A 40 -4.71 -14.27 -15.27
C LEU A 40 -5.56 -13.00 -15.38
N ALA A 41 -6.81 -13.12 -15.80
CA ALA A 41 -7.75 -11.99 -15.78
C ALA A 41 -8.40 -11.87 -14.39
N ILE A 42 -8.43 -10.66 -13.84
CA ILE A 42 -9.24 -10.33 -12.66
C ILE A 42 -10.36 -9.39 -13.07
N GLY A 43 -11.59 -9.73 -12.67
CA GLY A 43 -12.75 -8.89 -12.91
C GLY A 43 -13.83 -9.61 -13.69
N GLY A 44 -14.31 -8.96 -14.74
CA GLY A 44 -15.45 -9.38 -15.56
C GLY A 44 -16.78 -8.92 -15.00
N TRP A 45 -17.80 -8.90 -15.86
CA TRP A 45 -19.15 -8.40 -15.57
C TRP A 45 -19.72 -8.81 -14.22
N SER A 46 -19.64 -10.10 -13.85
CA SER A 46 -20.20 -10.64 -12.61
C SER A 46 -19.40 -10.30 -11.35
N PHE A 47 -18.18 -9.76 -11.50
CA PHE A 47 -17.34 -9.31 -10.38
C PHE A 47 -17.84 -8.01 -9.76
N GLY A 48 -18.50 -7.17 -10.56
CA GLY A 48 -18.99 -5.85 -10.18
C GLY A 48 -17.90 -4.81 -9.96
N THR A 49 -18.29 -3.55 -9.75
CA THR A 49 -17.35 -2.43 -9.64
C THR A 49 -16.83 -2.17 -8.23
N GLN A 50 -17.62 -2.53 -7.20
CA GLN A 50 -17.33 -2.16 -5.81
C GLN A 50 -15.95 -2.67 -5.33
N LYS A 51 -15.59 -3.90 -5.70
CA LYS A 51 -14.30 -4.51 -5.36
C LYS A 51 -13.12 -3.75 -5.95
N PHE A 52 -13.23 -3.29 -7.20
CA PHE A 52 -12.20 -2.46 -7.83
C PHE A 52 -12.11 -1.07 -7.19
N LYS A 53 -13.24 -0.48 -6.82
CA LYS A 53 -13.26 0.81 -6.10
C LYS A 53 -12.51 0.71 -4.78
N GLU A 54 -12.82 -0.30 -3.97
CA GLU A 54 -12.15 -0.55 -2.69
C GLU A 54 -10.65 -0.83 -2.87
N MET A 55 -10.29 -1.69 -3.83
CA MET A 55 -8.89 -2.02 -4.14
C MET A 55 -8.09 -0.80 -4.60
N SER A 56 -8.66 0.04 -5.46
CA SER A 56 -7.95 1.18 -6.08
C SER A 56 -7.95 2.46 -5.23
N ALA A 57 -8.84 2.58 -4.24
CA ALA A 57 -9.14 3.81 -3.51
C ALA A 57 -7.94 4.44 -2.78
N THR A 58 -7.04 3.64 -2.22
CA THR A 58 -5.91 4.13 -1.43
C THR A 58 -4.61 3.50 -1.88
N ARG A 59 -3.48 4.17 -1.60
CA ARG A 59 -2.16 3.58 -1.87
C ARG A 59 -1.98 2.25 -1.14
N TYR A 60 -2.37 2.16 0.13
CA TYR A 60 -2.30 0.91 0.89
C TYR A 60 -3.09 -0.24 0.25
N SER A 61 -4.33 0.01 -0.16
CA SER A 61 -5.17 -1.03 -0.78
C SER A 61 -4.63 -1.48 -2.14
N ARG A 62 -4.10 -0.55 -2.95
CA ARG A 62 -3.44 -0.88 -4.22
C ARG A 62 -2.21 -1.74 -4.02
N GLN A 63 -1.35 -1.35 -3.08
CA GLN A 63 -0.11 -2.06 -2.83
C GLN A 63 -0.36 -3.44 -2.19
N THR A 64 -1.37 -3.56 -1.32
CA THR A 64 -1.87 -4.86 -0.80
C THR A 64 -2.25 -5.80 -1.96
N PHE A 65 -2.96 -5.26 -2.96
CA PHE A 65 -3.29 -6.02 -4.16
C PHE A 65 -2.04 -6.38 -4.98
N ILE A 66 -1.16 -5.42 -5.25
CA ILE A 66 0.05 -5.58 -6.07
C ILE A 66 1.00 -6.63 -5.49
N TYR A 67 1.39 -6.50 -4.22
CA TYR A 67 2.35 -7.41 -3.58
C TYR A 67 1.76 -8.77 -3.26
N SER A 68 0.43 -8.92 -3.23
CA SER A 68 -0.19 -10.25 -3.21
C SER A 68 -0.34 -10.87 -4.60
N ALA A 69 -0.49 -10.05 -5.65
CA ALA A 69 -0.69 -10.53 -7.01
C ALA A 69 0.59 -11.12 -7.61
N ILE A 70 1.74 -10.49 -7.40
CA ILE A 70 3.03 -10.93 -7.95
C ILE A 70 3.38 -12.38 -7.56
N PRO A 71 3.47 -12.75 -6.26
CA PRO A 71 3.77 -14.13 -5.88
C PRO A 71 2.66 -15.08 -6.36
N TYR A 72 1.39 -14.67 -6.28
CA TYR A 72 0.27 -15.49 -6.75
C TYR A 72 0.41 -15.90 -8.22
N LEU A 73 0.82 -14.97 -9.09
CA LEU A 73 1.06 -15.19 -10.52
C LEU A 73 2.31 -16.04 -10.75
N ARG A 74 3.42 -15.73 -10.06
CA ARG A 74 4.70 -16.43 -10.20
C ARG A 74 4.59 -17.89 -9.77
N ASP A 75 3.96 -18.17 -8.65
CA ASP A 75 3.79 -19.52 -8.11
C ASP A 75 2.95 -20.42 -9.04
N ARG A 76 2.02 -19.81 -9.80
CA ARG A 76 1.15 -20.49 -10.76
C ARG A 76 1.66 -20.41 -12.20
N ASN A 77 2.89 -19.91 -12.41
CA ASN A 77 3.54 -19.81 -13.72
C ASN A 77 2.75 -18.99 -14.77
N PHE A 78 1.98 -17.98 -14.34
CA PHE A 78 1.37 -17.02 -15.24
C PHE A 78 2.42 -16.03 -15.77
N ASP A 79 2.24 -15.57 -17.01
CA ASP A 79 3.08 -14.57 -17.67
C ASP A 79 2.65 -13.13 -17.39
N GLY A 80 1.48 -12.91 -16.77
CA GLY A 80 0.98 -11.57 -16.50
C GLY A 80 -0.44 -11.53 -15.92
N LEU A 81 -0.94 -10.30 -15.78
CA LEU A 81 -2.23 -9.96 -15.20
C LEU A 81 -3.03 -9.12 -16.20
N ASP A 82 -4.31 -9.46 -16.39
CA ASP A 82 -5.27 -8.67 -17.16
C ASP A 82 -6.32 -8.06 -16.21
N ILE A 83 -6.52 -6.75 -16.28
CA ILE A 83 -7.49 -6.02 -15.46
C ILE A 83 -8.78 -5.81 -16.25
N ASP A 84 -9.88 -6.41 -15.79
CA ASP A 84 -11.19 -6.32 -16.42
C ASP A 84 -12.19 -5.61 -15.49
N TRP A 85 -12.00 -4.29 -15.31
CA TRP A 85 -12.89 -3.45 -14.52
C TRP A 85 -14.03 -2.92 -15.38
N GLU A 86 -15.23 -3.46 -15.16
CA GLU A 86 -16.45 -3.11 -15.90
C GLU A 86 -17.49 -2.30 -15.08
N TYR A 87 -17.51 -0.95 -15.05
CA TYR A 87 -16.50 -0.01 -15.54
C TYR A 87 -16.17 1.04 -14.45
N PRO A 88 -14.93 1.57 -14.42
CA PRO A 88 -14.62 2.75 -13.61
C PRO A 88 -15.49 3.92 -14.05
N LYS A 89 -15.97 4.72 -13.08
CA LYS A 89 -16.85 5.86 -13.36
C LYS A 89 -16.64 7.01 -12.38
N GLY A 90 -16.42 8.21 -12.93
CA GLY A 90 -16.24 9.44 -12.16
C GLY A 90 -14.76 9.79 -11.92
N GLY A 91 -14.50 10.98 -11.37
CA GLY A 91 -13.15 11.51 -11.22
C GLY A 91 -12.23 10.63 -10.37
N ASP A 92 -12.75 10.10 -9.26
CA ASP A 92 -11.97 9.28 -8.33
C ASP A 92 -11.60 7.93 -8.95
N ASP A 93 -12.56 7.18 -9.48
CA ASP A 93 -12.29 5.90 -10.15
C ASP A 93 -11.29 6.07 -11.30
N LYS A 94 -11.47 7.11 -12.12
CA LYS A 94 -10.57 7.42 -13.25
C LYS A 94 -9.14 7.68 -12.79
N LYS A 95 -8.96 8.49 -11.76
CA LYS A 95 -7.63 8.77 -11.18
C LYS A 95 -7.03 7.51 -10.54
N ASN A 96 -7.82 6.78 -9.75
CA ASN A 96 -7.37 5.61 -9.01
C ASN A 96 -7.02 4.44 -9.93
N TYR A 97 -7.71 4.30 -11.07
CA TYR A 97 -7.38 3.30 -12.07
C TYR A 97 -6.00 3.55 -12.68
N VAL A 98 -5.68 4.80 -13.02
CA VAL A 98 -4.34 5.17 -13.51
C VAL A 98 -3.26 4.88 -12.46
N LEU A 99 -3.50 5.24 -11.20
CA LEU A 99 -2.57 4.95 -10.11
C LEU A 99 -2.35 3.44 -9.92
N LEU A 100 -3.40 2.64 -10.01
CA LEU A 100 -3.30 1.18 -9.94
C LEU A 100 -2.44 0.61 -11.07
N LEU A 101 -2.69 1.02 -12.32
CA LEU A 101 -1.92 0.53 -13.46
C LEU A 101 -0.45 0.98 -13.41
N LYS A 102 -0.20 2.22 -13.00
CA LYS A 102 1.14 2.75 -12.78
C LYS A 102 1.90 1.92 -11.75
N GLU A 103 1.32 1.76 -10.56
CA GLU A 103 1.98 1.06 -9.45
C GLU A 103 2.16 -0.45 -9.75
N LEU A 104 1.22 -1.10 -10.44
CA LEU A 104 1.38 -2.47 -10.94
C LEU A 104 2.56 -2.56 -11.92
N ARG A 105 2.63 -1.64 -12.89
CA ARG A 105 3.68 -1.63 -13.91
C ARG A 105 5.06 -1.46 -13.30
N GLU A 106 5.22 -0.48 -12.42
CA GLU A 106 6.47 -0.21 -11.69
C GLU A 106 6.87 -1.41 -10.83
N ALA A 107 5.93 -2.02 -10.11
CA ALA A 107 6.20 -3.20 -9.29
C ALA A 107 6.60 -4.43 -10.12
N PHE A 108 5.96 -4.66 -11.27
CA PHE A 108 6.33 -5.74 -12.18
C PHE A 108 7.72 -5.52 -12.77
N GLU A 109 8.08 -4.29 -13.14
CA GLU A 109 9.43 -3.94 -13.62
C GLU A 109 10.50 -4.16 -12.54
N ALA A 110 10.23 -3.70 -11.32
CA ALA A 110 11.16 -3.82 -10.21
C ALA A 110 11.35 -5.27 -9.75
N GLU A 111 10.26 -6.06 -9.65
CA GLU A 111 10.36 -7.49 -9.32
C GLU A 111 11.17 -8.25 -10.37
N ALA A 112 10.92 -7.98 -11.66
CA ALA A 112 11.62 -8.64 -12.75
C ALA A 112 13.14 -8.46 -12.68
N GLN A 113 13.58 -7.24 -12.32
CA GLN A 113 14.99 -6.92 -12.11
C GLN A 113 15.56 -7.64 -10.88
N GLU A 114 14.80 -7.64 -9.78
CA GLU A 114 15.18 -8.25 -8.51
C GLU A 114 15.38 -9.77 -8.65
N VAL A 115 14.40 -10.48 -9.21
CA VAL A 115 14.43 -11.95 -9.35
C VAL A 115 15.08 -12.42 -10.64
N LYS A 116 15.56 -11.49 -11.48
CA LYS A 116 16.18 -11.76 -12.80
C LYS A 116 15.30 -12.63 -13.71
N LYS A 117 13.99 -12.39 -13.73
CA LYS A 117 13.01 -13.07 -14.60
C LYS A 117 12.40 -12.09 -15.60
N PRO A 118 11.81 -12.58 -16.71
CA PRO A 118 11.00 -11.73 -17.57
C PRO A 118 9.88 -11.05 -16.77
N ARG A 119 9.67 -9.76 -17.04
CA ARG A 119 8.59 -8.98 -16.44
C ARG A 119 7.22 -9.59 -16.74
N LEU A 120 6.34 -9.58 -15.73
CA LEU A 120 4.93 -9.91 -15.88
C LEU A 120 4.24 -8.91 -16.81
N LEU A 121 3.47 -9.41 -17.79
CA LEU A 121 2.66 -8.58 -18.67
C LEU A 121 1.52 -7.93 -17.87
N LEU A 122 1.18 -6.70 -18.23
CA LEU A 122 0.02 -5.98 -17.68
C LEU A 122 -0.88 -5.53 -18.82
N THR A 123 -2.11 -6.04 -18.84
CA THR A 123 -3.11 -5.74 -19.87
C THR A 123 -4.43 -5.36 -19.21
N ALA A 124 -5.37 -4.84 -20.01
CA ALA A 124 -6.72 -4.59 -19.52
C ALA A 124 -7.76 -4.79 -20.61
N ALA A 125 -8.94 -5.27 -20.22
CA ALA A 125 -10.14 -5.22 -21.03
C ALA A 125 -10.86 -3.88 -20.82
N VAL A 126 -11.22 -3.21 -21.92
CA VAL A 126 -11.75 -1.83 -21.88
C VAL A 126 -13.02 -1.66 -22.73
N PRO A 127 -13.92 -0.73 -22.35
CA PRO A 127 -15.21 -0.58 -23.01
C PRO A 127 -15.11 0.10 -24.39
N VAL A 128 -16.17 -0.06 -25.15
CA VAL A 128 -16.38 0.60 -26.46
C VAL A 128 -17.38 1.76 -26.42
N GLY A 129 -18.20 1.86 -25.37
CA GLY A 129 -19.17 2.94 -25.21
C GLY A 129 -18.50 4.31 -24.95
N PRO A 130 -18.78 5.36 -25.76
CA PRO A 130 -18.15 6.68 -25.63
C PRO A 130 -18.28 7.30 -24.23
N ASP A 131 -19.42 7.11 -23.56
CA ASP A 131 -19.67 7.65 -22.22
C ASP A 131 -18.85 6.93 -21.14
N ASN A 132 -18.69 5.61 -21.26
CA ASN A 132 -17.86 4.83 -20.34
C ASN A 132 -16.39 5.22 -20.47
N ILE A 133 -15.90 5.39 -21.71
CA ILE A 133 -14.52 5.80 -21.97
C ILE A 133 -14.26 7.20 -21.39
N LYS A 134 -15.10 8.18 -21.72
CA LYS A 134 -14.93 9.57 -21.27
C LYS A 134 -14.99 9.72 -19.74
N SER A 135 -15.90 9.00 -19.10
CA SER A 135 -16.13 9.13 -17.65
C SER A 135 -15.18 8.30 -16.79
N GLY A 136 -14.63 7.21 -17.32
CA GLY A 136 -13.84 6.24 -16.56
C GLY A 136 -12.35 6.22 -16.85
N TYR A 137 -11.91 6.73 -18.01
CA TYR A 137 -10.56 6.46 -18.50
C TYR A 137 -9.79 7.75 -18.85
N ASP A 138 -8.55 7.81 -18.38
CA ASP A 138 -7.51 8.66 -18.93
C ASP A 138 -6.74 7.82 -19.96
N VAL A 139 -7.15 7.91 -21.22
CA VAL A 139 -6.68 7.01 -22.28
C VAL A 139 -5.16 7.07 -22.48
N PRO A 140 -4.52 8.25 -22.58
CA PRO A 140 -3.06 8.33 -22.67
C PRO A 140 -2.34 7.71 -21.48
N ALA A 141 -2.80 7.98 -20.25
CA ALA A 141 -2.16 7.45 -19.05
C ALA A 141 -2.37 5.92 -18.91
N VAL A 142 -3.56 5.41 -19.23
CA VAL A 142 -3.82 3.96 -19.24
C VAL A 142 -2.92 3.26 -20.27
N ALA A 143 -2.81 3.82 -21.48
CA ALA A 143 -2.03 3.20 -22.55
C ALA A 143 -0.50 3.24 -22.33
N SER A 144 0.00 4.15 -21.49
CA SER A 144 1.43 4.21 -21.17
C SER A 144 1.88 3.07 -20.25
N TYR A 145 1.03 2.61 -19.33
CA TYR A 145 1.36 1.56 -18.37
C TYR A 145 1.05 0.14 -18.86
N LEU A 146 0.05 -0.02 -19.73
CA LEU A 146 -0.33 -1.32 -20.29
C LEU A 146 0.59 -1.76 -21.44
N ASP A 147 0.85 -3.06 -21.52
CA ASP A 147 1.57 -3.68 -22.63
C ASP A 147 0.74 -3.67 -23.92
N PHE A 148 -0.55 -4.03 -23.79
CA PHE A 148 -1.57 -3.87 -24.81
C PHE A 148 -2.96 -3.78 -24.15
N ILE A 149 -3.95 -3.35 -24.93
CA ILE A 149 -5.31 -3.06 -24.49
C ILE A 149 -6.28 -3.94 -25.26
N ASN A 150 -7.07 -4.74 -24.56
CA ASN A 150 -8.14 -5.56 -25.14
C ASN A 150 -9.42 -4.72 -25.24
N VAL A 151 -9.73 -4.21 -26.43
CA VAL A 151 -10.95 -3.42 -26.67
C VAL A 151 -12.12 -4.37 -26.86
N MET A 152 -13.10 -4.35 -25.96
CA MET A 152 -14.26 -5.25 -25.98
C MET A 152 -15.27 -4.84 -27.06
N ALA A 153 -14.90 -4.99 -28.32
CA ALA A 153 -15.65 -4.55 -29.50
C ALA A 153 -16.82 -5.48 -29.87
N TYR A 154 -17.65 -5.74 -28.87
CA TYR A 154 -18.89 -6.52 -28.89
C TYR A 154 -19.84 -5.97 -27.83
N ASP A 155 -21.04 -6.54 -27.73
CA ASP A 155 -22.11 -6.05 -26.86
C ASP A 155 -22.51 -4.59 -27.13
N PHE A 156 -22.38 -4.14 -28.38
CA PHE A 156 -22.86 -2.82 -28.80
C PHE A 156 -24.38 -2.70 -28.65
N HIS A 157 -25.09 -3.79 -28.93
CA HIS A 157 -26.54 -3.90 -28.87
C HIS A 157 -26.95 -5.21 -28.20
N GLY A 158 -28.09 -5.22 -27.51
CA GLY A 158 -28.56 -6.42 -26.83
C GLY A 158 -29.93 -6.27 -26.17
N LYS A 159 -30.32 -7.27 -25.38
CA LYS A 159 -31.67 -7.41 -24.79
C LYS A 159 -32.17 -6.23 -23.95
N TRP A 160 -31.30 -5.31 -23.58
CA TRP A 160 -31.63 -4.07 -22.87
C TRP A 160 -32.30 -3.03 -23.77
N GLU A 161 -32.26 -3.19 -25.08
CA GLU A 161 -32.89 -2.31 -26.05
C GLU A 161 -34.28 -2.80 -26.50
N ARG A 162 -35.06 -1.91 -27.13
CA ARG A 162 -36.39 -2.19 -27.70
C ARG A 162 -36.41 -2.25 -29.21
N GLU A 163 -35.23 -2.25 -29.81
CA GLU A 163 -35.02 -2.37 -31.24
C GLU A 163 -33.85 -3.33 -31.46
N THR A 164 -33.91 -4.15 -32.50
CA THR A 164 -32.83 -5.05 -32.87
C THR A 164 -31.56 -4.28 -33.21
N GLY A 165 -30.42 -4.73 -32.73
CA GLY A 165 -29.12 -4.19 -33.10
C GLY A 165 -28.07 -5.29 -33.12
N HIS A 166 -27.04 -5.13 -33.94
CA HIS A 166 -26.03 -6.16 -34.14
C HIS A 166 -25.03 -6.23 -32.96
N ASN A 167 -24.57 -7.42 -32.58
CA ASN A 167 -23.66 -7.60 -31.44
C ASN A 167 -22.32 -6.86 -31.62
N ALA A 168 -21.68 -7.04 -32.79
CA ALA A 168 -20.38 -6.45 -33.13
C ALA A 168 -20.31 -5.99 -34.60
N PRO A 169 -21.07 -4.99 -35.04
CA PRO A 169 -21.01 -4.54 -36.44
C PRO A 169 -19.66 -3.89 -36.75
N LEU A 170 -19.05 -4.17 -37.92
CA LEU A 170 -17.78 -3.54 -38.29
C LEU A 170 -17.98 -2.03 -38.51
N TYR A 171 -19.04 -1.67 -39.22
CA TYR A 171 -19.47 -0.29 -39.45
C TYR A 171 -20.92 -0.10 -39.02
N SER A 172 -21.34 1.13 -38.76
CA SER A 172 -22.74 1.47 -38.47
C SER A 172 -23.58 1.53 -39.75
N PRO A 173 -24.83 1.03 -39.75
CA PRO A 173 -25.74 1.21 -40.87
C PRO A 173 -26.27 2.64 -40.96
N SER A 174 -26.66 3.05 -42.16
CA SER A 174 -27.20 4.36 -42.51
C SER A 174 -28.51 4.67 -41.78
N SER A 175 -29.25 3.62 -41.40
CA SER A 175 -30.48 3.70 -40.60
C SER A 175 -30.26 4.13 -39.15
N ASP A 176 -29.03 4.09 -38.63
CA ASP A 176 -28.76 4.43 -37.24
C ASP A 176 -28.91 5.93 -36.96
N SER A 177 -29.41 6.22 -35.76
CA SER A 177 -29.32 7.58 -35.20
C SER A 177 -27.85 8.01 -35.07
N GLU A 178 -27.59 9.33 -35.08
CA GLU A 178 -26.23 9.87 -34.89
C GLU A 178 -25.53 9.38 -33.62
N TRP A 179 -26.31 9.06 -32.57
CA TRP A 179 -25.76 8.43 -31.38
C TRP A 179 -25.36 6.98 -31.64
N ARG A 180 -26.27 6.17 -32.22
CA ARG A 180 -26.02 4.75 -32.52
C ARG A 180 -24.90 4.51 -33.52
N LYS A 181 -24.64 5.44 -34.43
CA LYS A 181 -23.48 5.36 -35.36
C LYS A 181 -22.12 5.22 -34.66
N GLN A 182 -22.04 5.60 -33.37
CA GLN A 182 -20.83 5.43 -32.56
C GLN A 182 -20.62 3.98 -32.08
N LEU A 183 -21.62 3.10 -32.22
CA LEU A 183 -21.65 1.74 -31.70
C LEU A 183 -21.22 0.72 -32.77
N SER A 184 -20.00 0.87 -33.27
CA SER A 184 -19.37 -0.07 -34.21
C SER A 184 -17.92 -0.34 -33.85
N VAL A 185 -17.38 -1.47 -34.33
CA VAL A 185 -15.97 -1.85 -34.12
C VAL A 185 -15.03 -0.77 -34.63
N ASP A 186 -15.30 -0.23 -35.83
CA ASP A 186 -14.49 0.82 -36.42
C ASP A 186 -14.48 2.10 -35.58
N HIS A 187 -15.67 2.58 -35.19
CA HIS A 187 -15.78 3.80 -34.41
C HIS A 187 -15.11 3.65 -33.03
N ALA A 188 -15.35 2.55 -32.34
CA ALA A 188 -14.82 2.31 -31.02
C ALA A 188 -13.28 2.28 -31.02
N ALA A 189 -12.67 1.55 -31.95
CA ALA A 189 -11.22 1.48 -32.07
C ALA A 189 -10.61 2.85 -32.42
N HIS A 190 -11.20 3.58 -33.37
CA HIS A 190 -10.73 4.92 -33.73
C HIS A 190 -10.97 5.95 -32.63
N LEU A 191 -11.98 5.78 -31.77
CA LEU A 191 -12.20 6.64 -30.61
C LEU A 191 -11.07 6.49 -29.59
N TRP A 192 -10.64 5.26 -29.30
CA TRP A 192 -9.48 5.02 -28.43
C TRP A 192 -8.21 5.66 -29.00
N VAL A 193 -7.96 5.52 -30.31
CA VAL A 193 -6.83 6.18 -30.99
C VAL A 193 -6.93 7.70 -30.90
N LYS A 194 -8.11 8.27 -31.17
CA LYS A 194 -8.38 9.71 -31.11
C LYS A 194 -8.16 10.29 -29.71
N LEU A 195 -8.42 9.50 -28.67
CA LEU A 195 -8.18 9.88 -27.28
C LEU A 195 -6.73 9.65 -26.82
N GLY A 196 -5.87 9.09 -27.68
CA GLY A 196 -4.41 9.02 -27.47
C GLY A 196 -3.85 7.62 -27.25
N ALA A 197 -4.61 6.55 -27.45
CA ALA A 197 -4.06 5.19 -27.38
C ALA A 197 -3.20 4.88 -28.63
N PRO A 198 -2.00 4.29 -28.47
CA PRO A 198 -1.20 3.81 -29.60
C PRO A 198 -1.93 2.68 -30.33
N LYS A 199 -2.04 2.79 -31.66
CA LYS A 199 -2.84 1.88 -32.49
C LYS A 199 -2.33 0.44 -32.42
N GLU A 200 -1.00 0.29 -32.39
CA GLU A 200 -0.27 -0.97 -32.27
C GLU A 200 -0.48 -1.69 -30.93
N LYS A 201 -0.99 -0.99 -29.91
CA LYS A 201 -1.34 -1.57 -28.61
C LYS A 201 -2.81 -2.00 -28.51
N LEU A 202 -3.67 -1.62 -29.46
CA LEU A 202 -5.09 -1.96 -29.42
C LEU A 202 -5.35 -3.34 -30.04
N ILE A 203 -5.84 -4.26 -29.22
CA ILE A 203 -6.25 -5.61 -29.61
C ILE A 203 -7.78 -5.64 -29.67
N ILE A 204 -8.34 -5.89 -30.84
CA ILE A 204 -9.77 -5.69 -31.10
C ILE A 204 -10.57 -6.96 -30.81
N GLY A 205 -11.54 -6.87 -29.91
CA GLY A 205 -12.36 -7.99 -29.45
C GLY A 205 -13.34 -8.50 -30.50
N MET A 206 -13.39 -9.82 -30.66
CA MET A 206 -14.28 -10.55 -31.55
C MET A 206 -15.17 -11.48 -30.73
N PRO A 207 -16.50 -11.36 -30.84
CA PRO A 207 -17.40 -12.28 -30.17
C PRO A 207 -17.53 -13.58 -30.96
N THR A 208 -17.58 -14.72 -30.26
CA THR A 208 -17.99 -16.03 -30.81
C THR A 208 -19.42 -16.36 -30.38
N TYR A 209 -20.25 -15.33 -30.26
CA TYR A 209 -21.64 -15.40 -29.85
C TYR A 209 -22.45 -14.28 -30.51
N GLY A 210 -23.77 -14.42 -30.50
CA GLY A 210 -24.72 -13.41 -30.97
C GLY A 210 -25.59 -12.86 -29.86
N ARG A 211 -26.05 -11.62 -30.04
CA ARG A 211 -27.08 -11.00 -29.20
C ARG A 211 -28.43 -11.14 -29.88
N THR A 212 -29.43 -11.56 -29.11
CA THR A 212 -30.72 -11.97 -29.65
C THR A 212 -31.89 -11.13 -29.16
N PHE A 213 -32.91 -11.02 -30.00
CA PHE A 213 -34.11 -10.23 -29.78
C PHE A 213 -35.36 -11.02 -30.18
N THR A 214 -36.49 -10.70 -29.55
CA THR A 214 -37.81 -11.15 -29.99
C THR A 214 -38.50 -10.02 -30.74
N LEU A 215 -38.68 -10.17 -32.06
CA LEU A 215 -39.32 -9.20 -32.94
C LEU A 215 -40.77 -8.93 -32.52
N SER A 216 -41.15 -7.66 -32.48
CA SER A 216 -42.55 -7.27 -32.24
C SER A 216 -43.45 -7.53 -33.46
N ASN A 217 -42.85 -7.60 -34.65
CA ASN A 217 -43.53 -7.91 -35.91
C ASN A 217 -42.58 -8.70 -36.81
N MET A 218 -42.96 -9.93 -37.18
CA MET A 218 -42.13 -10.80 -38.03
C MET A 218 -41.91 -10.26 -39.45
N ASN A 219 -42.72 -9.30 -39.90
CA ASN A 219 -42.53 -8.62 -41.19
C ASN A 219 -41.52 -7.47 -41.12
N ASN A 220 -41.08 -7.07 -39.91
CA ASN A 220 -40.03 -6.07 -39.71
C ASN A 220 -38.85 -6.72 -39.00
N PHE A 221 -37.88 -7.17 -39.79
CA PHE A 221 -36.76 -7.99 -39.35
C PHE A 221 -35.39 -7.38 -39.68
N LYS A 222 -35.37 -6.19 -40.30
CA LYS A 222 -34.13 -5.45 -40.56
C LYS A 222 -33.51 -4.96 -39.24
N VAL A 223 -32.26 -4.50 -39.27
CA VAL A 223 -31.68 -3.81 -38.11
C VAL A 223 -32.53 -2.59 -37.74
N ASN A 224 -32.55 -2.24 -36.46
CA ASN A 224 -33.45 -1.24 -35.85
C ASN A 224 -34.95 -1.59 -35.88
N SER A 225 -35.33 -2.85 -36.14
CA SER A 225 -36.72 -3.28 -36.05
C SER A 225 -37.20 -3.32 -34.59
N PRO A 226 -38.46 -2.94 -34.30
CA PRO A 226 -39.01 -3.02 -32.95
C PRO A 226 -38.97 -4.44 -32.37
N ALA A 227 -38.50 -4.55 -31.13
CA ALA A 227 -38.37 -5.79 -30.39
C ALA A 227 -39.07 -5.70 -29.02
N SER A 228 -39.68 -6.80 -28.60
CA SER A 228 -40.36 -6.93 -27.31
C SER A 228 -39.38 -7.21 -26.15
N GLY A 229 -38.13 -7.57 -26.47
CA GLY A 229 -37.05 -7.82 -25.51
C GLY A 229 -36.01 -8.77 -26.09
N GLY A 230 -35.22 -9.39 -25.21
CA GLY A 230 -34.25 -10.42 -25.60
C GLY A 230 -34.91 -11.65 -26.25
N GLY A 231 -34.15 -12.33 -27.10
CA GLY A 231 -34.56 -13.61 -27.68
C GLY A 231 -34.67 -14.70 -26.62
N LYS A 232 -35.28 -15.83 -26.99
CA LYS A 232 -35.40 -17.03 -26.17
C LYS A 232 -34.01 -17.53 -25.78
N ALA A 233 -33.91 -18.09 -24.59
CA ALA A 233 -32.67 -18.68 -24.11
C ALA A 233 -32.28 -19.88 -24.98
N GLY A 234 -31.00 -19.96 -25.34
CA GLY A 234 -30.42 -21.09 -26.06
C GLY A 234 -30.51 -22.40 -25.27
N GLU A 235 -30.38 -23.52 -25.98
CA GLU A 235 -30.40 -24.85 -25.35
C GLU A 235 -29.21 -25.06 -24.41
N TYR A 236 -28.04 -24.51 -24.72
CA TYR A 236 -26.81 -24.73 -23.98
C TYR A 236 -26.43 -23.50 -23.15
N THR A 237 -26.52 -22.30 -23.73
CA THR A 237 -26.20 -21.05 -23.01
C THR A 237 -27.19 -20.74 -21.91
N LYS A 238 -28.46 -21.17 -22.05
CA LYS A 238 -29.55 -20.97 -21.09
C LYS A 238 -29.79 -19.51 -20.69
N GLU A 239 -29.31 -18.54 -21.46
CA GLU A 239 -29.48 -17.12 -21.21
C GLU A 239 -30.35 -16.46 -22.28
N SER A 240 -31.43 -15.78 -21.88
CA SER A 240 -32.24 -14.98 -22.81
C SER A 240 -31.43 -13.80 -23.36
N GLY A 241 -31.58 -13.54 -24.66
CA GLY A 241 -30.89 -12.45 -25.36
C GLY A 241 -29.46 -12.77 -25.81
N PHE A 242 -29.05 -14.03 -25.75
CA PHE A 242 -27.69 -14.47 -25.98
C PHE A 242 -27.70 -15.89 -26.60
N LEU A 243 -26.87 -16.12 -27.63
CA LEU A 243 -26.66 -17.45 -28.22
C LEU A 243 -25.18 -17.63 -28.54
N ALA A 244 -24.60 -18.77 -28.19
CA ALA A 244 -23.26 -19.14 -28.67
C ALA A 244 -23.27 -19.35 -30.19
N TYR A 245 -22.12 -19.21 -30.86
CA TYR A 245 -22.06 -19.35 -32.32
C TYR A 245 -22.58 -20.71 -32.80
N TYR A 246 -22.27 -21.80 -32.09
CA TYR A 246 -22.79 -23.13 -32.41
C TYR A 246 -24.33 -23.22 -32.30
N GLU A 247 -24.96 -22.47 -31.40
CA GLU A 247 -26.44 -22.41 -31.31
C GLU A 247 -27.05 -21.61 -32.46
N VAL A 248 -26.34 -20.59 -32.96
CA VAL A 248 -26.74 -19.86 -34.16
C VAL A 248 -26.63 -20.76 -35.40
N CYS A 249 -25.57 -21.57 -35.50
CA CYS A 249 -25.42 -22.57 -36.56
C CYS A 249 -26.59 -23.58 -36.57
N ASP A 250 -26.97 -24.09 -35.39
CA ASP A 250 -28.13 -24.98 -35.27
C ASP A 250 -29.42 -24.27 -35.70
N MET A 251 -29.62 -23.00 -35.33
CA MET A 251 -30.78 -22.23 -35.78
C MET A 251 -30.82 -22.11 -37.32
N LEU A 252 -29.68 -21.82 -37.96
CA LEU A 252 -29.59 -21.69 -39.42
C LEU A 252 -29.86 -23.02 -40.14
N ARG A 253 -29.30 -24.12 -39.64
CA ARG A 253 -29.51 -25.47 -40.19
C ARG A 253 -30.95 -25.96 -40.05
N ASN A 254 -31.65 -25.51 -39.02
CA ASN A 254 -33.05 -25.83 -38.77
C ASN A 254 -34.03 -24.87 -39.45
N GLY A 255 -33.62 -24.23 -40.55
CA GLY A 255 -34.49 -23.41 -41.39
C GLY A 255 -34.57 -21.94 -41.00
N GLY A 256 -33.72 -21.47 -40.10
CA GLY A 256 -33.51 -20.04 -39.87
C GLY A 256 -33.07 -19.35 -41.17
N ALA A 257 -33.51 -18.12 -41.38
CA ALA A 257 -33.12 -17.32 -42.53
C ALA A 257 -31.82 -16.56 -42.26
N TYR A 258 -30.90 -16.58 -43.21
CA TYR A 258 -29.64 -15.84 -43.17
C TYR A 258 -29.75 -14.56 -43.98
N VAL A 259 -29.29 -13.45 -43.41
CA VAL A 259 -29.23 -12.15 -44.10
C VAL A 259 -27.85 -11.53 -43.92
N TRP A 260 -27.23 -11.14 -45.03
CA TRP A 260 -25.97 -10.38 -45.02
C TRP A 260 -26.27 -8.88 -45.09
N ASP A 261 -25.73 -8.11 -44.15
CA ASP A 261 -25.77 -6.65 -44.20
C ASP A 261 -24.47 -6.10 -44.77
N ASP A 262 -24.54 -5.48 -45.95
CA ASP A 262 -23.35 -4.99 -46.64
C ASP A 262 -22.83 -3.66 -46.10
N GLU A 263 -23.65 -2.86 -45.41
CA GLU A 263 -23.19 -1.63 -44.77
C GLU A 263 -22.36 -1.96 -43.53
N MET A 264 -22.88 -2.85 -42.68
CA MET A 264 -22.22 -3.24 -41.43
C MET A 264 -21.12 -4.31 -41.60
N LYS A 265 -21.08 -5.00 -42.74
CA LYS A 265 -20.20 -6.15 -43.05
C LYS A 265 -20.33 -7.32 -42.08
N VAL A 266 -21.56 -7.62 -41.68
CA VAL A 266 -21.90 -8.70 -40.73
C VAL A 266 -23.24 -9.35 -41.09
N PRO A 267 -23.46 -10.62 -40.70
CA PRO A 267 -24.74 -11.27 -40.88
C PRO A 267 -25.69 -11.04 -39.71
N TYR A 268 -26.98 -11.29 -39.95
CA TYR A 268 -27.94 -11.60 -38.90
C TYR A 268 -28.85 -12.75 -39.36
N ALA A 269 -29.48 -13.43 -38.41
CA ALA A 269 -30.36 -14.56 -38.70
C ALA A 269 -31.73 -14.40 -38.03
N ILE A 270 -32.76 -14.97 -38.67
CA ILE A 270 -34.16 -14.86 -38.26
C ILE A 270 -34.79 -16.25 -38.22
N SER A 271 -35.48 -16.60 -37.14
CA SER A 271 -36.29 -17.82 -37.08
C SER A 271 -37.61 -17.53 -36.36
N GLY A 272 -38.70 -17.46 -37.13
CA GLY A 272 -39.99 -16.99 -36.62
C GLY A 272 -39.90 -15.55 -36.10
N ASP A 273 -40.18 -15.37 -34.81
CA ASP A 273 -40.07 -14.09 -34.10
C ASP A 273 -38.68 -13.85 -33.48
N GLN A 274 -37.73 -14.76 -33.66
CA GLN A 274 -36.38 -14.65 -33.08
C GLN A 274 -35.41 -14.04 -34.08
N TRP A 275 -34.62 -13.08 -33.61
CA TRP A 275 -33.60 -12.38 -34.39
C TRP A 275 -32.25 -12.46 -33.66
N VAL A 276 -31.16 -12.72 -34.37
CA VAL A 276 -29.80 -12.75 -33.81
C VAL A 276 -28.80 -12.03 -34.71
N GLY A 277 -28.08 -11.07 -34.14
CA GLY A 277 -26.90 -10.46 -34.78
C GLY A 277 -25.64 -11.16 -34.27
N PHE A 278 -24.86 -11.74 -35.18
CA PHE A 278 -23.73 -12.61 -34.88
C PHE A 278 -22.60 -12.45 -35.91
N ASP A 279 -21.44 -13.04 -35.64
CA ASP A 279 -20.34 -13.08 -36.59
C ASP A 279 -20.21 -14.47 -37.22
N ASP A 280 -19.92 -14.51 -38.52
CA ASP A 280 -19.57 -15.72 -39.27
C ASP A 280 -18.15 -15.62 -39.84
N GLU A 281 -17.65 -16.65 -40.54
CA GLU A 281 -16.30 -16.61 -41.10
C GLU A 281 -16.12 -15.46 -42.10
N LYS A 282 -17.16 -15.08 -42.83
CA LYS A 282 -17.13 -13.98 -43.79
C LYS A 282 -16.93 -12.64 -43.08
N SER A 283 -17.72 -12.33 -42.06
CA SER A 283 -17.57 -11.09 -41.28
C SER A 283 -16.24 -11.06 -40.54
N ILE A 284 -15.81 -12.18 -39.96
CA ILE A 284 -14.50 -12.30 -39.31
C ILE A 284 -13.37 -12.00 -40.28
N ARG A 285 -13.39 -12.52 -41.51
CA ARG A 285 -12.37 -12.20 -42.52
C ARG A 285 -12.36 -10.72 -42.88
N HIS A 286 -13.54 -10.08 -43.00
CA HIS A 286 -13.61 -8.63 -43.20
C HIS A 286 -12.97 -7.86 -42.04
N LYS A 287 -13.29 -8.23 -40.80
CA LYS A 287 -12.72 -7.60 -39.60
C LYS A 287 -11.21 -7.80 -39.47
N MET A 288 -10.70 -8.99 -39.79
CA MET A 288 -9.26 -9.26 -39.75
C MET A 288 -8.48 -8.49 -40.82
N ARG A 289 -9.04 -8.34 -42.04
CA ARG A 289 -8.47 -7.46 -43.07
C ARG A 289 -8.48 -6.02 -42.63
N TRP A 290 -9.61 -5.56 -42.09
CA TRP A 290 -9.71 -4.21 -41.54
C TRP A 290 -8.68 -3.96 -40.42
N ILE A 291 -8.42 -4.92 -39.52
CA ILE A 291 -7.35 -4.83 -38.51
C ILE A 291 -5.98 -4.62 -39.17
N LYS A 292 -5.65 -5.41 -40.19
CA LYS A 292 -4.37 -5.31 -40.93
C LYS A 292 -4.23 -3.99 -41.68
N ASP A 293 -5.26 -3.63 -42.44
CA ASP A 293 -5.27 -2.43 -43.29
C ASP A 293 -5.18 -1.15 -42.45
N ASN A 294 -5.71 -1.20 -41.23
CA ASN A 294 -5.61 -0.10 -40.29
C ASN A 294 -4.37 -0.17 -39.41
N GLY A 295 -3.67 -1.30 -39.28
CA GLY A 295 -2.49 -1.42 -38.42
C GLY A 295 -2.81 -1.48 -36.92
N PHE A 296 -3.91 -2.12 -36.54
CA PHE A 296 -4.20 -2.44 -35.14
C PHE A 296 -3.36 -3.64 -34.66
N GLY A 297 -3.11 -3.73 -33.36
CA GLY A 297 -2.14 -4.68 -32.77
C GLY A 297 -2.53 -6.16 -32.85
N GLY A 298 -3.83 -6.47 -33.01
CA GLY A 298 -4.30 -7.85 -33.15
C GLY A 298 -5.78 -8.02 -32.86
N ALA A 299 -6.21 -9.28 -32.66
CA ALA A 299 -7.57 -9.65 -32.31
C ALA A 299 -7.62 -10.38 -30.96
N MET A 300 -8.64 -10.06 -30.15
CA MET A 300 -9.00 -10.73 -28.91
C MET A 300 -10.31 -11.51 -29.15
N VAL A 301 -10.54 -12.61 -28.44
CA VAL A 301 -11.74 -13.44 -28.61
C VAL A 301 -12.46 -13.61 -27.28
N TRP A 302 -13.76 -13.31 -27.28
CA TRP A 302 -14.68 -13.62 -26.18
C TRP A 302 -15.83 -14.49 -26.71
N THR A 303 -15.88 -15.81 -26.44
CA THR A 303 -14.91 -16.66 -25.73
C THR A 303 -14.59 -17.93 -26.52
N VAL A 304 -13.50 -18.62 -26.16
CA VAL A 304 -13.03 -19.79 -26.92
C VAL A 304 -14.04 -20.94 -26.96
N ASP A 305 -14.83 -21.13 -25.90
CA ASP A 305 -15.81 -22.21 -25.74
C ASP A 305 -17.11 -21.99 -26.53
N MET A 306 -17.39 -20.77 -26.99
CA MET A 306 -18.63 -20.45 -27.73
C MET A 306 -18.50 -20.59 -29.25
N ASP A 307 -17.28 -20.79 -29.75
CA ASP A 307 -17.05 -21.24 -31.13
C ASP A 307 -17.40 -22.72 -31.26
N ASP A 308 -17.52 -23.26 -32.48
CA ASP A 308 -17.70 -24.71 -32.67
C ASP A 308 -16.40 -25.47 -32.45
N PHE A 309 -16.00 -25.62 -31.19
CA PHE A 309 -14.78 -26.31 -30.76
C PHE A 309 -14.79 -27.81 -31.10
N SER A 310 -15.97 -28.39 -31.35
CA SER A 310 -16.16 -29.79 -31.74
C SER A 310 -15.98 -30.00 -33.25
N GLY A 311 -16.36 -29.01 -34.05
CA GLY A 311 -16.46 -29.02 -35.50
C GLY A 311 -17.72 -29.71 -36.06
N SER A 312 -18.63 -30.16 -35.20
CA SER A 312 -19.78 -31.00 -35.57
C SER A 312 -21.08 -30.22 -35.81
N VAL A 313 -21.15 -28.98 -35.35
CA VAL A 313 -22.41 -28.21 -35.26
C VAL A 313 -22.56 -27.20 -36.38
N CYS A 314 -21.49 -26.54 -36.80
CA CYS A 314 -21.55 -25.53 -37.87
C CYS A 314 -21.39 -26.16 -39.25
N GLY A 315 -20.47 -27.12 -39.41
CA GLY A 315 -20.31 -27.92 -40.63
C GLY A 315 -18.88 -28.02 -41.13
N GLY A 316 -18.66 -28.97 -42.04
CA GLY A 316 -17.35 -29.20 -42.66
C GLY A 316 -16.33 -29.87 -41.74
N ASP A 317 -16.75 -30.40 -40.58
CA ASP A 317 -15.87 -31.03 -39.58
C ASP A 317 -14.69 -30.14 -39.14
N VAL A 318 -14.90 -28.81 -39.16
CA VAL A 318 -13.88 -27.80 -38.85
C VAL A 318 -14.02 -27.35 -37.41
N LYS A 319 -13.02 -27.66 -36.57
CA LYS A 319 -12.95 -27.14 -35.20
C LYS A 319 -12.57 -25.68 -35.18
N TYR A 320 -13.26 -24.92 -34.33
CA TYR A 320 -13.05 -23.48 -34.14
C TYR A 320 -13.11 -22.70 -35.48
N PRO A 321 -14.23 -22.74 -36.22
CA PRO A 321 -14.35 -22.10 -37.53
C PRO A 321 -14.04 -20.60 -37.50
N LEU A 322 -14.56 -19.87 -36.50
CA LEU A 322 -14.35 -18.42 -36.39
C LEU A 322 -12.90 -18.10 -35.98
N ILE A 323 -12.41 -18.69 -34.89
CA ILE A 323 -11.04 -18.46 -34.41
C ILE A 323 -10.01 -18.95 -35.44
N GLY A 324 -10.34 -20.05 -36.14
CA GLY A 324 -9.57 -20.57 -37.26
C GLY A 324 -9.50 -19.57 -38.42
N ALA A 325 -10.62 -18.95 -38.81
CA ALA A 325 -10.66 -17.89 -39.82
C ALA A 325 -9.77 -16.69 -39.42
N MET A 326 -9.82 -16.30 -38.15
CA MET A 326 -8.96 -15.23 -37.62
C MET A 326 -7.48 -15.58 -37.79
N ARG A 327 -7.10 -16.80 -37.39
CA ARG A 327 -5.72 -17.29 -37.47
C ARG A 327 -5.22 -17.36 -38.92
N GLU A 328 -6.05 -17.81 -39.84
CA GLU A 328 -5.72 -17.85 -41.26
C GLU A 328 -5.46 -16.46 -41.82
N GLU A 329 -6.38 -15.53 -41.60
CA GLU A 329 -6.30 -14.19 -42.20
C GLU A 329 -5.18 -13.34 -41.57
N LEU A 330 -4.91 -13.49 -40.27
CA LEU A 330 -3.84 -12.76 -39.58
C LEU A 330 -2.45 -13.40 -39.73
N ARG A 331 -2.36 -14.74 -39.81
CA ARG A 331 -1.07 -15.45 -39.73
C ARG A 331 -0.76 -16.38 -40.91
N GLY A 332 -1.70 -16.58 -41.83
CA GLY A 332 -1.54 -17.53 -42.94
C GLY A 332 -1.52 -19.00 -42.51
N ILE A 333 -1.94 -19.33 -41.28
CA ILE A 333 -1.91 -20.69 -40.76
C ILE A 333 -3.29 -21.33 -40.95
N SER A 334 -3.41 -22.19 -41.97
CA SER A 334 -4.61 -22.97 -42.32
C SER A 334 -5.24 -23.67 -41.11
N ARG A 335 -6.58 -23.68 -41.03
CA ARG A 335 -7.36 -24.38 -39.99
C ARG A 335 -7.64 -25.86 -40.31
N GLY A 336 -7.22 -26.34 -41.49
CA GLY A 336 -7.30 -27.75 -41.89
C GLY A 336 -7.00 -27.92 -43.39
N LYS A 337 -6.52 -29.10 -43.80
CA LYS A 337 -6.14 -29.37 -45.20
C LYS A 337 -7.27 -29.12 -46.21
N ASP A 338 -8.51 -29.35 -45.81
CA ASP A 338 -9.72 -29.22 -46.66
C ASP A 338 -10.78 -28.26 -46.06
N ALA A 339 -10.39 -27.46 -45.07
CA ALA A 339 -11.32 -26.55 -44.39
C ALA A 339 -11.78 -25.43 -45.34
N LYS A 340 -13.09 -25.23 -45.46
CA LYS A 340 -13.72 -24.14 -46.23
C LYS A 340 -14.64 -23.33 -45.34
N ASP A 341 -14.89 -22.07 -45.72
CA ASP A 341 -15.93 -21.26 -45.07
C ASP A 341 -17.30 -21.83 -45.41
N ILE A 342 -18.25 -21.70 -44.49
CA ILE A 342 -19.63 -22.09 -44.73
C ILE A 342 -20.34 -20.95 -45.46
N ASP A 343 -20.90 -21.24 -46.63
CA ASP A 343 -21.78 -20.29 -47.33
C ASP A 343 -23.21 -20.42 -46.80
N TRP A 344 -23.48 -19.71 -45.71
CA TRP A 344 -24.79 -19.73 -45.05
C TRP A 344 -25.94 -19.29 -45.97
N ALA A 345 -25.67 -18.50 -47.02
CA ALA A 345 -26.71 -18.14 -48.00
C ALA A 345 -27.19 -19.34 -48.85
N THR A 346 -26.41 -20.42 -48.90
CA THR A 346 -26.76 -21.67 -49.61
C THR A 346 -27.34 -22.75 -48.70
N VAL A 347 -27.13 -22.62 -47.38
CA VAL A 347 -27.55 -23.61 -46.36
C VAL A 347 -28.83 -23.20 -45.66
N ALA A 348 -29.00 -21.91 -45.37
CA ALA A 348 -30.09 -21.34 -44.61
C ALA A 348 -31.26 -20.88 -45.51
N GLY A 349 -32.39 -20.54 -44.90
CA GLY A 349 -33.49 -19.87 -45.61
C GLY A 349 -33.09 -18.48 -46.11
N THR A 350 -33.72 -17.98 -47.17
CA THR A 350 -33.52 -16.60 -47.67
C THR A 350 -34.82 -15.80 -47.60
N VAL A 351 -34.74 -14.50 -47.33
CA VAL A 351 -35.89 -13.57 -47.30
C VAL A 351 -35.71 -12.52 -48.40
N ILE A 352 -36.74 -12.28 -49.21
CA ILE A 352 -36.74 -11.27 -50.29
C ILE A 352 -37.12 -9.91 -49.68
N ILE A 353 -36.26 -8.90 -49.84
CA ILE A 353 -36.47 -7.54 -49.36
C ILE A 353 -36.78 -6.63 -50.56
N GLU A 354 -38.00 -6.08 -50.64
CA GLU A 354 -38.32 -4.98 -51.55
C GLU A 354 -38.00 -3.64 -50.86
N GLU A 355 -37.07 -2.86 -51.42
CA GLU A 355 -36.73 -1.51 -50.93
C GLU A 355 -37.61 -0.45 -51.58
N THR A 356 -38.29 0.36 -50.76
CA THR A 356 -38.96 1.59 -51.18
C THR A 356 -38.35 2.78 -50.46
N GLU A 357 -37.58 3.61 -51.17
CA GLU A 357 -37.02 4.86 -50.66
C GLU A 357 -38.09 5.95 -50.48
N LYS A 358 -38.09 6.64 -49.33
CA LYS A 358 -38.76 7.94 -49.14
C LYS A 358 -37.95 8.91 -48.25
N PRO A 359 -38.14 10.24 -48.42
CA PRO A 359 -37.12 11.27 -48.18
C PRO A 359 -37.14 11.94 -46.78
N GLN A 360 -36.15 12.82 -46.56
CA GLN A 360 -35.63 13.32 -45.28
C GLN A 360 -36.56 14.21 -44.40
N PRO A 361 -36.44 14.14 -43.06
CA PRO A 361 -37.06 15.08 -42.11
C PRO A 361 -36.21 16.32 -41.75
N ILE A 362 -36.89 17.45 -41.54
CA ILE A 362 -36.38 18.77 -41.15
C ILE A 362 -36.34 18.93 -39.61
N LYS A 363 -35.29 19.57 -39.08
CA LYS A 363 -35.10 19.92 -37.65
C LYS A 363 -35.77 21.26 -37.28
N ILE A 364 -36.26 21.36 -36.04
CA ILE A 364 -36.51 22.63 -35.32
C ILE A 364 -35.86 22.55 -33.93
N SER A 365 -35.20 23.63 -33.50
CA SER A 365 -34.35 23.76 -32.31
C SER A 365 -35.08 24.28 -31.06
N LEU A 366 -34.54 23.90 -29.89
CA LEU A 366 -34.83 24.47 -28.57
C LEU A 366 -34.37 25.92 -28.42
N SER A 367 -35.18 26.73 -27.73
CA SER A 367 -34.75 27.51 -26.54
C SER A 367 -35.91 28.37 -26.05
N ASP A 368 -36.34 28.20 -24.80
CA ASP A 368 -36.44 29.32 -23.84
C ASP A 368 -36.95 28.85 -22.45
N VAL A 369 -36.38 29.50 -21.43
CA VAL A 369 -36.84 29.68 -20.04
C VAL A 369 -36.21 28.80 -18.95
N LEU A 370 -35.11 29.33 -18.41
CA LEU A 370 -34.57 29.13 -17.07
C LEU A 370 -35.36 29.89 -15.99
N SER A 371 -35.28 29.37 -14.75
CA SER A 371 -35.32 30.02 -13.43
C SER A 371 -36.67 30.15 -12.66
N LYS A 372 -36.77 29.42 -11.52
CA LYS A 372 -36.62 29.97 -10.15
C LYS A 372 -36.89 28.92 -9.06
N VAL A 373 -36.09 29.01 -8.00
CA VAL A 373 -36.01 28.15 -6.80
C VAL A 373 -36.71 28.84 -5.62
N LYS A 374 -37.35 28.08 -4.70
CA LYS A 374 -37.11 28.16 -3.23
C LYS A 374 -37.79 27.03 -2.42
N LYS A 375 -37.05 26.64 -1.37
CA LYS A 375 -37.23 25.52 -0.41
C LYS A 375 -38.37 25.74 0.60
N PRO A 376 -38.79 24.66 1.29
CA PRO A 376 -39.14 24.75 2.71
C PRO A 376 -38.28 23.85 3.61
N THR A 377 -37.93 24.42 4.75
CA THR A 377 -37.15 23.91 5.89
C THR A 377 -37.88 22.82 6.66
N LYS A 378 -37.16 21.82 7.19
CA LYS A 378 -37.54 21.11 8.41
C LYS A 378 -36.34 20.85 9.34
N THR A 379 -36.58 21.24 10.57
CA THR A 379 -35.76 21.23 11.77
C THR A 379 -35.43 19.81 12.24
N ARG A 380 -34.21 19.60 12.77
CA ARG A 380 -33.92 18.48 13.67
C ARG A 380 -32.97 18.93 14.78
N ILE A 381 -33.44 18.73 16.01
CA ILE A 381 -32.81 19.06 17.29
C ILE A 381 -31.75 17.99 17.59
N ILE A 382 -30.53 18.40 17.98
CA ILE A 382 -29.53 17.51 18.60
C ILE A 382 -29.10 18.14 19.93
N LYS A 383 -29.15 17.33 20.99
CA LYS A 383 -28.88 17.68 22.38
C LYS A 383 -27.38 17.74 22.66
N ASN A 384 -26.97 18.75 23.41
CA ASN A 384 -25.66 18.85 24.05
C ASN A 384 -25.52 17.81 25.17
N ASN A 385 -24.41 17.08 25.16
CA ASN A 385 -23.91 16.38 26.34
C ASN A 385 -22.56 16.98 26.71
N ASN A 386 -22.51 17.62 27.87
CA ASN A 386 -21.29 18.05 28.53
C ASN A 386 -20.49 16.81 28.94
N ALA A 387 -19.43 16.51 28.19
CA ALA A 387 -18.35 15.65 28.64
C ALA A 387 -17.31 16.52 29.37
N LEU A 388 -16.85 16.02 30.51
CA LEU A 388 -15.78 16.61 31.32
C LEU A 388 -14.59 17.00 30.43
N VAL A 389 -14.13 18.25 30.58
CA VAL A 389 -13.00 18.80 29.83
C VAL A 389 -11.73 18.08 30.25
N VAL A 390 -11.34 17.05 29.50
CA VAL A 390 -9.96 16.55 29.51
C VAL A 390 -9.11 17.60 28.80
N ASP A 391 -8.04 18.07 29.45
CA ASP A 391 -7.04 18.93 28.82
C ASP A 391 -6.39 18.16 27.66
N LYS A 392 -6.89 18.39 26.44
CA LYS A 392 -6.51 17.64 25.23
C LYS A 392 -5.04 17.85 24.83
N ASN A 393 -4.35 18.80 25.46
CA ASN A 393 -2.97 19.19 25.13
C ASN A 393 -1.95 18.57 26.09
N LYS A 394 -2.34 17.56 26.89
CA LYS A 394 -1.45 16.85 27.81
C LYS A 394 -1.65 15.34 27.78
N ARG A 395 -0.55 14.61 28.01
CA ARG A 395 -0.49 13.13 28.04
C ARG A 395 0.35 12.65 29.23
N GLU A 396 0.05 11.48 29.78
CA GLU A 396 0.94 10.78 30.73
C GLU A 396 2.30 10.47 30.09
N PRO A 397 3.44 10.57 30.78
CA PRO A 397 4.73 10.16 30.25
C PRO A 397 4.72 8.69 29.81
N GLN A 398 5.45 8.38 28.74
CA GLN A 398 5.61 6.98 28.32
C GLN A 398 6.82 6.36 29.01
N ILE A 399 6.74 5.05 29.30
CA ILE A 399 7.84 4.25 29.82
C ILE A 399 7.97 3.04 28.90
N LEU A 400 8.98 3.05 28.03
CA LEU A 400 9.28 2.01 27.04
C LEU A 400 10.37 1.09 27.59
N CYS A 401 10.06 -0.19 27.83
CA CYS A 401 11.02 -1.13 28.40
C CYS A 401 11.42 -2.19 27.37
N TYR A 402 12.71 -2.29 27.05
CA TYR A 402 13.22 -3.36 26.21
C TYR A 402 13.29 -4.67 26.98
N LEU A 403 12.84 -5.75 26.34
CA LEU A 403 12.96 -7.14 26.78
C LEU A 403 13.83 -7.88 25.78
N THR A 404 14.99 -8.36 26.21
CA THR A 404 15.94 -9.07 25.35
C THR A 404 15.61 -10.56 25.25
N SER A 405 15.56 -11.11 24.04
CA SER A 405 15.22 -12.52 23.79
C SER A 405 16.24 -13.49 24.39
N TRP A 406 17.52 -13.12 24.35
CA TRP A 406 18.63 -13.93 24.85
C TRP A 406 18.75 -13.94 26.39
N SER A 407 18.05 -13.06 27.11
CA SER A 407 18.02 -13.10 28.58
C SER A 407 17.45 -14.42 29.12
N SER A 408 16.64 -15.12 28.32
CA SER A 408 16.11 -16.46 28.61
C SER A 408 17.18 -17.56 28.68
N LYS A 409 18.39 -17.27 28.17
CA LYS A 409 19.55 -18.16 28.12
C LYS A 409 20.58 -17.89 29.22
N ARG A 410 20.45 -16.78 29.97
CA ARG A 410 21.37 -16.47 31.06
C ARG A 410 21.38 -17.59 32.11
N PRO A 411 22.53 -17.88 32.73
CA PRO A 411 22.63 -18.98 33.66
C PRO A 411 21.88 -18.70 34.96
N SER A 412 21.23 -19.72 35.51
CA SER A 412 20.69 -19.74 36.87
C SER A 412 19.82 -18.51 37.22
N ALA A 413 20.26 -17.71 38.19
CA ALA A 413 19.59 -16.54 38.72
C ALA A 413 19.50 -15.36 37.73
N GLY A 414 20.34 -15.33 36.70
CA GLY A 414 20.26 -14.31 35.64
C GLY A 414 19.20 -14.60 34.57
N ARG A 415 18.60 -15.80 34.58
CA ARG A 415 17.61 -16.21 33.56
C ARG A 415 16.35 -15.36 33.67
N PHE A 416 15.96 -14.72 32.57
CA PHE A 416 14.77 -13.88 32.49
C PHE A 416 13.87 -14.31 31.34
N THR A 417 12.57 -14.45 31.59
CA THR A 417 11.56 -14.80 30.59
C THR A 417 10.37 -13.83 30.68
N PRO A 418 9.45 -13.80 29.70
CA PRO A 418 8.29 -12.91 29.74
C PRO A 418 7.46 -13.03 31.03
N GLU A 419 7.41 -14.21 31.64
CA GLU A 419 6.69 -14.44 32.91
C GLU A 419 7.30 -13.69 34.11
N ASN A 420 8.55 -13.24 34.01
CA ASN A 420 9.16 -12.40 35.04
C ASN A 420 8.65 -10.96 34.98
N VAL A 421 8.25 -10.48 33.81
CA VAL A 421 7.81 -9.09 33.58
C VAL A 421 6.58 -8.77 34.44
N ASP A 422 6.68 -7.73 35.26
CA ASP A 422 5.51 -7.07 35.83
C ASP A 422 4.91 -6.12 34.77
N PRO A 423 3.72 -6.42 34.24
CA PRO A 423 3.13 -5.69 33.13
C PRO A 423 2.62 -4.30 33.52
N THR A 424 2.72 -3.90 34.79
CA THR A 424 2.34 -2.57 35.26
C THR A 424 3.50 -1.59 35.28
N LEU A 425 4.75 -2.06 35.25
CA LEU A 425 5.94 -1.21 35.37
C LEU A 425 6.10 -0.24 34.20
N CYS A 426 5.77 -0.69 33.01
CA CYS A 426 6.01 0.03 31.77
C CYS A 426 4.69 0.28 31.04
N THR A 427 4.61 1.36 30.27
CA THR A 427 3.45 1.59 29.39
C THR A 427 3.60 0.82 28.08
N HIS A 428 4.86 0.59 27.67
CA HIS A 428 5.23 -0.16 26.48
C HIS A 428 6.31 -1.19 26.81
N VAL A 429 6.21 -2.38 26.23
CA VAL A 429 7.29 -3.38 26.19
C VAL A 429 7.74 -3.52 24.74
N ILE A 430 9.06 -3.50 24.51
CA ILE A 430 9.66 -3.71 23.19
C ILE A 430 10.44 -5.02 23.22
N TYR A 431 10.04 -6.01 22.43
CA TYR A 431 10.74 -7.28 22.34
C TYR A 431 11.91 -7.17 21.36
N ALA A 432 13.13 -7.36 21.86
CA ALA A 432 14.37 -7.31 21.10
C ALA A 432 14.94 -8.73 20.92
N PHE A 433 15.15 -9.24 19.70
CA PHE A 433 14.88 -8.63 18.40
C PHE A 433 14.34 -9.68 17.42
N ALA A 434 13.52 -9.22 16.47
CA ALA A 434 13.29 -9.89 15.21
C ALA A 434 14.48 -9.73 14.25
N THR A 435 14.46 -10.46 13.14
CA THR A 435 15.50 -10.40 12.10
C THR A 435 14.91 -10.22 10.70
N LEU A 436 15.78 -10.11 9.69
CA LEU A 436 15.42 -10.23 8.28
C LEU A 436 15.78 -11.62 7.75
N LYS A 437 14.82 -12.29 7.14
CA LYS A 437 15.04 -13.49 6.32
C LYS A 437 14.48 -13.25 4.94
N ASP A 438 15.33 -13.38 3.91
CA ASP A 438 14.98 -13.06 2.52
C ASP A 438 14.35 -11.65 2.38
N HIS A 439 14.93 -10.68 3.11
CA HIS A 439 14.48 -9.28 3.21
C HIS A 439 13.07 -9.08 3.79
N LYS A 440 12.52 -10.07 4.49
CA LYS A 440 11.22 -10.01 5.16
C LYS A 440 11.40 -10.08 6.67
N LEU A 441 10.48 -9.47 7.42
CA LEU A 441 10.45 -9.56 8.88
C LEU A 441 10.28 -11.03 9.29
N ALA A 442 11.13 -11.51 10.18
CA ALA A 442 11.14 -12.89 10.64
C ALA A 442 11.51 -13.00 12.13
N GLU A 443 11.17 -14.15 12.72
CA GLU A 443 11.65 -14.56 14.04
C GLU A 443 13.18 -14.59 14.08
N GLY A 444 13.77 -14.09 15.18
CA GLY A 444 15.22 -14.12 15.38
C GLY A 444 15.75 -15.54 15.61
N GLU A 445 14.97 -16.36 16.34
CA GLU A 445 15.27 -17.75 16.65
C GLU A 445 14.04 -18.67 16.51
N GLU A 446 14.24 -19.98 16.32
CA GLU A 446 13.16 -20.98 16.11
C GLU A 446 12.13 -21.06 17.26
N LYS A 447 12.45 -20.56 18.46
CA LYS A 447 11.55 -20.56 19.63
C LYS A 447 10.95 -19.18 19.93
N ASP A 448 11.15 -18.19 19.07
CA ASP A 448 10.62 -16.85 19.32
C ASP A 448 9.10 -16.81 19.22
N SER A 449 8.46 -17.61 18.36
CA SER A 449 6.98 -17.74 18.33
C SER A 449 6.38 -18.03 19.71
N ASP A 450 6.91 -19.02 20.44
CA ASP A 450 6.47 -19.32 21.82
C ASP A 450 6.70 -18.14 22.78
N MET A 451 7.77 -17.37 22.58
CA MET A 451 8.07 -16.19 23.41
C MET A 451 7.15 -15.02 23.06
N TYR A 452 6.83 -14.82 21.78
CA TYR A 452 5.90 -13.78 21.32
C TYR A 452 4.54 -13.96 21.96
N ASP A 453 3.99 -15.18 21.95
CA ASP A 453 2.71 -15.50 22.59
C ASP A 453 2.72 -15.13 24.08
N LYS A 454 3.81 -15.46 24.78
CA LYS A 454 3.97 -15.17 26.22
C LYS A 454 4.10 -13.69 26.52
N VAL A 455 4.84 -12.95 25.70
CA VAL A 455 4.99 -11.49 25.86
C VAL A 455 3.64 -10.84 25.60
N VAL A 456 2.95 -11.23 24.53
CA VAL A 456 1.63 -10.70 24.18
C VAL A 456 0.58 -10.98 25.27
N ALA A 457 0.65 -12.14 25.92
CA ALA A 457 -0.21 -12.52 27.04
C ALA A 457 -0.05 -11.61 28.28
N LEU A 458 1.01 -10.79 28.38
CA LEU A 458 1.12 -9.77 29.43
C LEU A 458 -0.05 -8.78 29.43
N ARG A 459 -0.70 -8.58 28.27
CA ARG A 459 -1.88 -7.72 28.14
C ARG A 459 -3.11 -8.28 28.85
N GLU A 460 -3.16 -9.58 29.14
CA GLU A 460 -4.25 -10.17 29.95
C GLU A 460 -4.24 -9.61 31.38
N LYS A 461 -3.05 -9.26 31.90
CA LYS A 461 -2.87 -8.64 33.22
C LYS A 461 -2.94 -7.11 33.16
N ASN A 462 -2.53 -6.50 32.05
CA ASN A 462 -2.66 -5.06 31.81
C ASN A 462 -3.14 -4.78 30.38
N PRO A 463 -4.45 -4.63 30.15
CA PRO A 463 -5.01 -4.39 28.81
C PRO A 463 -4.54 -3.09 28.13
N ASN A 464 -4.00 -2.14 28.90
CA ASN A 464 -3.47 -0.88 28.37
C ASN A 464 -2.01 -0.99 27.89
N LEU A 465 -1.30 -2.07 28.24
CA LEU A 465 0.09 -2.31 27.85
C LEU A 465 0.20 -2.42 26.33
N LYS A 466 1.13 -1.68 25.74
CA LYS A 466 1.47 -1.78 24.32
C LYS A 466 2.73 -2.61 24.15
N ILE A 467 2.72 -3.49 23.16
CA ILE A 467 3.84 -4.41 22.93
C ILE A 467 4.32 -4.22 21.50
N LEU A 468 5.57 -3.79 21.32
CA LEU A 468 6.19 -3.61 20.02
C LEU A 468 7.24 -4.70 19.79
N LEU A 469 7.50 -5.00 18.53
CA LEU A 469 8.61 -5.84 18.10
C LEU A 469 9.73 -4.94 17.59
N ALA A 470 10.96 -5.10 18.07
CA ALA A 470 12.11 -4.40 17.51
C ALA A 470 12.80 -5.25 16.45
N ILE A 471 13.27 -4.62 15.37
CA ILE A 471 14.14 -5.24 14.36
C ILE A 471 15.45 -4.45 14.28
N GLY A 472 16.57 -5.17 14.29
CA GLY A 472 17.90 -4.58 14.17
C GLY A 472 18.78 -4.88 15.39
N GLY A 473 19.37 -3.83 15.95
CA GLY A 473 20.31 -3.87 17.06
C GLY A 473 21.75 -4.06 16.63
N TRP A 474 22.68 -3.84 17.57
CA TRP A 474 24.12 -3.87 17.35
C TRP A 474 24.65 -5.06 16.52
N ALA A 475 24.23 -6.29 16.86
CA ALA A 475 24.71 -7.50 16.18
C ALA A 475 24.18 -7.65 14.74
N PHE A 476 23.08 -6.97 14.41
CA PHE A 476 22.47 -6.96 13.09
C PHE A 476 23.24 -6.04 12.13
N GLY A 477 23.75 -4.91 12.66
CA GLY A 477 24.53 -3.91 11.92
C GLY A 477 23.75 -3.22 10.80
N SER A 478 24.45 -2.41 10.00
CA SER A 478 23.81 -1.61 8.94
C SER A 478 23.54 -2.35 7.63
N THR A 479 24.31 -3.41 7.31
CA THR A 479 24.25 -4.04 5.97
C THR A 479 22.87 -4.55 5.60
N PRO A 480 22.13 -5.28 6.47
CA PRO A 480 20.82 -5.80 6.07
C PRO A 480 19.79 -4.68 5.84
N PHE A 481 19.86 -3.57 6.58
CA PHE A 481 19.03 -2.39 6.32
C PHE A 481 19.40 -1.72 4.99
N LYS A 482 20.70 -1.53 4.71
CA LYS A 482 21.16 -0.97 3.43
C LYS A 482 20.67 -1.80 2.24
N GLU A 483 20.78 -3.12 2.33
CA GLU A 483 20.25 -4.02 1.32
C GLU A 483 18.74 -3.88 1.23
N LEU A 484 18.00 -3.95 2.34
CA LEU A 484 16.56 -3.79 2.35
C LEU A 484 16.11 -2.49 1.64
N THR A 485 16.78 -1.37 1.92
CA THR A 485 16.41 -0.05 1.41
C THR A 485 17.02 0.30 0.05
N SER A 486 18.00 -0.47 -0.45
CA SER A 486 18.63 -0.19 -1.76
C SER A 486 17.68 -0.44 -2.94
N ASN A 487 16.56 -1.12 -2.70
CA ASN A 487 15.54 -1.40 -3.70
C ASN A 487 14.15 -1.05 -3.14
N VAL A 488 13.46 -0.10 -3.78
CA VAL A 488 12.13 0.38 -3.37
C VAL A 488 11.09 -0.74 -3.37
N PHE A 489 11.17 -1.70 -4.30
CA PHE A 489 10.26 -2.85 -4.33
C PHE A 489 10.47 -3.76 -3.12
N ARG A 490 11.74 -4.08 -2.82
CA ARG A 490 12.13 -4.90 -1.65
C ARG A 490 11.69 -4.23 -0.34
N MET A 491 11.94 -2.92 -0.21
CA MET A 491 11.51 -2.13 0.94
C MET A 491 9.99 -2.13 1.11
N ASN A 492 9.23 -1.87 0.04
CA ASN A 492 7.78 -1.89 0.10
C ASN A 492 7.24 -3.28 0.42
N GLN A 493 7.81 -4.34 -0.17
CA GLN A 493 7.44 -5.72 0.15
C GLN A 493 7.63 -6.00 1.65
N PHE A 494 8.76 -5.61 2.23
CA PHE A 494 8.99 -5.69 3.67
C PHE A 494 7.92 -4.94 4.47
N VAL A 495 7.57 -3.71 4.08
CA VAL A 495 6.56 -2.90 4.77
C VAL A 495 5.20 -3.61 4.82
N TYR A 496 4.74 -4.18 3.71
CA TYR A 496 3.45 -4.88 3.66
C TYR A 496 3.47 -6.20 4.43
N GLU A 497 4.54 -6.99 4.29
CA GLU A 497 4.65 -8.27 4.99
C GLU A 497 4.89 -8.09 6.50
N ALA A 498 5.57 -7.01 6.92
CA ALA A 498 5.72 -6.67 8.33
C ALA A 498 4.36 -6.41 9.00
N ILE A 499 3.41 -5.76 8.32
CA ILE A 499 2.05 -5.58 8.85
C ILE A 499 1.39 -6.92 9.14
N GLU A 500 1.46 -7.87 8.18
CA GLU A 500 0.88 -9.20 8.34
C GLU A 500 1.51 -9.93 9.51
N PHE A 501 2.84 -9.94 9.58
CA PHE A 501 3.61 -10.54 10.67
C PHE A 501 3.21 -9.97 12.04
N LEU A 502 3.14 -8.64 12.16
CA LEU A 502 2.80 -7.97 13.41
C LEU A 502 1.35 -8.25 13.82
N ARG A 503 0.42 -8.34 12.87
CA ARG A 503 -0.98 -8.67 13.15
C ARG A 503 -1.16 -10.14 13.53
N ASP A 504 -0.46 -11.05 12.87
CA ASP A 504 -0.51 -12.48 13.15
C ASP A 504 -0.02 -12.79 14.56
N TYR A 505 1.11 -12.18 14.97
CA TYR A 505 1.61 -12.25 16.34
C TYR A 505 1.01 -11.21 17.31
N GLN A 506 0.00 -10.45 16.87
CA GLN A 506 -0.75 -9.49 17.68
C GLN A 506 0.07 -8.37 18.36
N PHE A 507 1.21 -7.99 17.79
CA PHE A 507 1.99 -6.83 18.21
C PHE A 507 1.21 -5.53 17.97
N ASN A 508 1.49 -4.52 18.80
CA ASN A 508 0.94 -3.18 18.69
C ASN A 508 1.77 -2.25 17.81
N GLY A 509 2.95 -2.66 17.35
CA GLY A 509 3.81 -1.83 16.51
C GLY A 509 5.19 -2.41 16.26
N LEU A 510 6.00 -1.64 15.54
CA LEU A 510 7.36 -1.97 15.14
C LEU A 510 8.33 -0.90 15.64
N ASP A 511 9.48 -1.33 16.17
CA ASP A 511 10.59 -0.47 16.52
C ASP A 511 11.77 -0.75 15.58
N ILE A 512 12.31 0.30 14.95
CA ILE A 512 13.45 0.17 14.02
C ILE A 512 14.74 0.55 14.74
N ASP A 513 15.64 -0.42 14.89
CA ASP A 513 16.93 -0.23 15.55
C ASP A 513 18.09 -0.39 14.54
N TRP A 514 18.21 0.58 13.63
CA TRP A 514 19.30 0.61 12.65
C TRP A 514 20.54 1.26 13.27
N GLU A 515 21.54 0.43 13.61
CA GLU A 515 22.82 0.84 14.18
C GLU A 515 24.00 0.75 13.18
N TYR A 516 24.40 1.81 12.48
CA TYR A 516 23.73 3.11 12.30
C TYR A 516 23.72 3.51 10.82
N PRO A 517 22.68 4.22 10.33
CA PRO A 517 22.70 4.85 9.02
C PRO A 517 23.83 5.89 8.97
N ARG A 518 24.61 5.91 7.90
CA ARG A 518 25.70 6.87 7.68
C ARG A 518 25.81 7.29 6.23
N GLY A 519 25.91 8.60 6.01
CA GLY A 519 25.99 9.21 4.68
C GLY A 519 24.61 9.60 4.14
N ALA A 520 24.62 10.37 3.05
CA ALA A 520 23.39 10.92 2.46
C ALA A 520 22.40 9.85 2.00
N ASP A 521 22.90 8.75 1.45
CA ASP A 521 22.07 7.66 0.92
C ASP A 521 21.34 6.92 2.05
N ASP A 522 22.06 6.49 3.10
CA ASP A 522 21.45 5.85 4.27
C ASP A 522 20.46 6.79 4.98
N ARG A 523 20.79 8.09 5.07
CA ARG A 523 19.91 9.11 5.67
C ARG A 523 18.58 9.22 4.91
N ALA A 524 18.62 9.31 3.59
CA ALA A 524 17.41 9.38 2.76
C ALA A 524 16.63 8.05 2.77
N ALA A 525 17.34 6.93 2.77
CA ALA A 525 16.78 5.59 2.84
C ALA A 525 16.03 5.35 4.17
N PHE A 526 16.59 5.78 5.30
CA PHE A 526 15.96 5.63 6.60
C PHE A 526 14.66 6.46 6.70
N VAL A 527 14.67 7.70 6.21
CA VAL A 527 13.44 8.52 6.08
C VAL A 527 12.40 7.82 5.22
N SER A 528 12.83 7.25 4.09
CA SER A 528 11.92 6.56 3.15
C SER A 528 11.29 5.34 3.80
N LEU A 529 12.08 4.52 4.51
CA LEU A 529 11.58 3.35 5.23
C LEU A 529 10.53 3.73 6.28
N LEU A 530 10.82 4.73 7.13
CA LEU A 530 9.90 5.18 8.17
C LEU A 530 8.62 5.79 7.60
N LYS A 531 8.74 6.56 6.52
CA LYS A 531 7.60 7.13 5.79
C LYS A 531 6.69 6.01 5.25
N GLU A 532 7.27 5.02 4.60
CA GLU A 532 6.51 3.91 4.01
C GLU A 532 5.82 3.05 5.06
N LEU A 533 6.52 2.71 6.16
CA LEU A 533 5.92 2.04 7.31
C LEU A 533 4.74 2.83 7.88
N ARG A 534 4.93 4.14 8.14
CA ARG A 534 3.86 4.98 8.70
C ARG A 534 2.65 5.04 7.78
N LEU A 535 2.84 5.33 6.50
CA LEU A 535 1.76 5.41 5.52
C LEU A 535 1.00 4.09 5.40
N ALA A 536 1.71 2.96 5.41
CA ALA A 536 1.10 1.65 5.34
C ALA A 536 0.33 1.31 6.62
N PHE A 537 0.84 1.66 7.80
CA PHE A 537 0.14 1.48 9.09
C PHE A 537 -1.13 2.33 9.17
N GLU A 538 -1.10 3.59 8.72
CA GLU A 538 -2.29 4.46 8.64
C GLU A 538 -3.35 3.88 7.68
N GLY A 539 -2.90 3.43 6.50
CA GLY A 539 -3.76 2.84 5.49
C GLY A 539 -4.41 1.52 5.93
N GLU A 540 -3.66 0.67 6.62
CA GLU A 540 -4.18 -0.57 7.20
C GLU A 540 -5.23 -0.27 8.26
N ALA A 541 -4.94 0.61 9.22
CA ALA A 541 -5.86 0.96 10.30
C ALA A 541 -7.21 1.47 9.77
N LYS A 542 -7.16 2.36 8.76
CA LYS A 542 -8.36 2.88 8.10
C LYS A 542 -9.17 1.79 7.41
N THR A 543 -8.50 0.79 6.84
CA THR A 543 -9.14 -0.28 6.07
C THR A 543 -9.67 -1.38 6.99
N SER A 544 -8.92 -1.77 8.02
CA SER A 544 -9.27 -2.88 8.92
C SER A 544 -10.17 -2.45 10.08
N GLY A 545 -10.19 -1.15 10.41
CA GLY A 545 -10.84 -0.63 11.61
C GLY A 545 -10.10 -0.97 12.90
N GLN A 546 -8.91 -1.59 12.81
CA GLN A 546 -8.05 -1.86 13.95
C GLN A 546 -7.29 -0.61 14.39
N PRO A 547 -6.86 -0.52 15.65
CA PRO A 547 -5.93 0.52 16.07
C PRO A 547 -4.65 0.48 15.22
N ARG A 548 -4.20 1.64 14.75
CA ARG A 548 -2.95 1.79 14.00
C ARG A 548 -1.77 1.18 14.74
N LEU A 549 -0.92 0.46 14.01
CA LEU A 549 0.36 -0.02 14.52
C LEU A 549 1.28 1.17 14.86
N LEU A 550 1.91 1.11 16.03
CA LEU A 550 2.89 2.10 16.48
C LEU A 550 4.20 1.93 15.70
N LEU A 551 4.90 3.04 15.49
CA LEU A 551 6.21 3.05 14.87
C LEU A 551 7.18 3.84 15.74
N SER A 552 8.23 3.19 16.25
CA SER A 552 9.32 3.85 16.98
C SER A 552 10.67 3.52 16.36
N ALA A 553 11.72 4.21 16.80
CA ALA A 553 13.08 3.88 16.46
C ALA A 553 14.03 4.11 17.63
N ALA A 554 14.96 3.19 17.83
CA ALA A 554 16.14 3.40 18.67
C ALA A 554 17.20 4.20 17.89
N VAL A 555 17.69 5.27 18.53
CA VAL A 555 18.56 6.26 17.88
C VAL A 555 19.73 6.65 18.78
N PRO A 556 20.90 7.03 18.22
CA PRO A 556 22.10 7.25 18.99
C PRO A 556 22.06 8.53 19.81
N ALA A 557 22.81 8.55 20.91
CA ALA A 557 23.14 9.77 21.67
C ALA A 557 24.30 10.59 21.04
N SER A 558 25.06 9.98 20.12
CA SER A 558 26.22 10.63 19.48
C SER A 558 25.79 11.73 18.50
N PHE A 559 26.22 12.96 18.76
CA PHE A 559 26.01 14.11 17.85
C PHE A 559 26.63 13.90 16.46
N GLU A 560 27.71 13.12 16.37
CA GLU A 560 28.36 12.77 15.10
C GLU A 560 27.51 11.79 14.29
N ALA A 561 26.93 10.79 14.96
CA ALA A 561 26.03 9.83 14.31
C ALA A 561 24.73 10.50 13.84
N ILE A 562 24.15 11.40 14.65
CA ILE A 562 22.97 12.20 14.27
C ILE A 562 23.27 12.98 12.99
N ALA A 563 24.37 13.74 12.98
CA ALA A 563 24.77 14.55 11.82
C ALA A 563 25.06 13.70 10.58
N ALA A 564 25.60 12.49 10.76
CA ALA A 564 25.99 11.62 9.66
C ALA A 564 24.81 10.92 8.97
N GLY A 565 23.72 10.64 9.70
CA GLY A 565 22.72 9.65 9.25
C GLY A 565 21.25 10.00 9.44
N TYR A 566 20.92 11.06 10.19
CA TYR A 566 19.54 11.30 10.60
C TYR A 566 19.00 12.63 10.10
N ASP A 567 17.87 12.57 9.41
CA ASP A 567 17.05 13.74 9.12
C ASP A 567 16.00 13.91 10.22
N VAL A 568 16.39 14.55 11.31
CA VAL A 568 15.59 14.60 12.54
C VAL A 568 14.19 15.20 12.32
N PRO A 569 14.00 16.32 11.59
CA PRO A 569 12.67 16.85 11.31
C PRO A 569 11.81 15.90 10.47
N GLU A 570 12.39 15.23 9.46
CA GLU A 570 11.62 14.31 8.61
C GLU A 570 11.21 13.04 9.35
N ILE A 571 12.12 12.37 10.07
CA ILE A 571 11.76 11.14 10.80
C ILE A 571 10.75 11.41 11.92
N SER A 572 10.80 12.60 12.54
CA SER A 572 9.86 13.03 13.59
C SER A 572 8.42 13.11 13.10
N LYS A 573 8.18 13.27 11.80
CA LYS A 573 6.83 13.22 11.22
C LYS A 573 6.23 11.83 11.32
N TYR A 574 7.04 10.79 11.14
CA TYR A 574 6.55 9.42 10.95
C TYR A 574 6.57 8.58 12.23
N LEU A 575 7.54 8.84 13.11
CA LEU A 575 7.71 8.14 14.39
C LEU A 575 6.70 8.62 15.43
N ASP A 576 6.13 7.67 16.18
CA ASP A 576 5.36 7.93 17.40
C ASP A 576 6.30 8.26 18.56
N PHE A 577 7.41 7.52 18.68
CA PHE A 577 8.43 7.70 19.71
C PHE A 577 9.85 7.58 19.14
N ILE A 578 10.77 8.40 19.67
CA ILE A 578 12.19 8.41 19.35
C ILE A 578 12.95 7.98 20.61
N ASN A 579 13.48 6.76 20.61
CA ASN A 579 14.15 6.14 21.75
C ASN A 579 15.65 6.49 21.72
N VAL A 580 16.04 7.56 22.41
CA VAL A 580 17.43 8.04 22.39
C VAL A 580 18.27 7.24 23.39
N MET A 581 19.27 6.52 22.90
CA MET A 581 20.15 5.67 23.70
C MET A 581 21.19 6.50 24.47
N THR A 582 20.75 7.27 25.47
CA THR A 582 21.59 8.16 26.31
C THR A 582 22.39 7.40 27.38
N TYR A 583 23.11 6.39 26.94
CA TYR A 583 24.04 5.57 27.70
C TYR A 583 25.16 5.13 26.75
N ASP A 584 26.12 4.34 27.22
CA ASP A 584 27.28 3.92 26.43
C ASP A 584 28.17 5.08 25.97
N PHE A 585 28.20 6.16 26.77
CA PHE A 585 29.08 7.29 26.50
C PHE A 585 30.55 6.92 26.68
N HIS A 586 30.82 6.11 27.71
CA HIS A 586 32.15 5.64 28.06
C HIS A 586 32.13 4.14 28.33
N GLY A 587 33.23 3.46 28.01
CA GLY A 587 33.30 2.02 28.11
C GLY A 587 34.68 1.44 27.82
N GLN A 588 34.78 0.11 27.86
CA GLN A 588 36.04 -0.63 27.75
C GLN A 588 36.85 -0.41 26.46
N TRP A 589 36.27 0.26 25.46
CA TRP A 589 36.98 0.72 24.26
C TRP A 589 37.93 1.90 24.52
N GLU A 590 37.80 2.57 25.67
CA GLU A 590 38.67 3.65 26.13
C GLU A 590 39.84 3.13 27.00
N ARG A 591 40.83 3.99 27.22
CA ARG A 591 42.00 3.71 28.10
C ARG A 591 41.94 4.48 29.42
N GLN A 592 40.81 5.08 29.70
CA GLN A 592 40.51 5.80 30.93
C GLN A 592 39.11 5.42 31.38
N VAL A 593 38.87 5.38 32.68
CA VAL A 593 37.54 5.13 33.21
C VAL A 593 36.64 6.33 32.95
N GLY A 594 35.40 6.06 32.57
CA GLY A 594 34.37 7.05 32.32
C GLY A 594 33.00 6.47 32.65
N HIS A 595 32.06 7.34 33.03
CA HIS A 595 30.74 6.91 33.44
C HIS A 595 29.87 6.47 32.26
N ASN A 596 29.07 5.40 32.43
CA ASN A 596 28.20 4.86 31.38
C ASN A 596 27.17 5.89 30.86
N SER A 597 26.47 6.56 31.78
CA SER A 597 25.36 7.48 31.49
C SER A 597 25.39 8.72 32.40
N PRO A 598 26.42 9.58 32.33
CA PRO A 598 26.46 10.80 33.14
C PRO A 598 25.37 11.77 32.72
N LEU A 599 24.66 12.38 33.69
CA LEU A 599 23.63 13.38 33.37
C LEU A 599 24.26 14.67 32.83
N PHE A 600 25.29 15.14 33.52
CA PHE A 600 26.03 16.37 33.21
C PHE A 600 27.53 16.08 33.05
N PRO A 601 28.29 17.01 32.45
CA PRO A 601 29.71 16.79 32.24
C PRO A 601 30.54 17.23 33.44
N LEU A 602 31.76 16.70 33.56
CA LEU A 602 32.78 17.24 34.46
C LEU A 602 33.24 18.62 33.97
N GLU A 603 33.53 19.54 34.90
CA GLU A 603 34.09 20.85 34.61
C GLU A 603 35.47 20.71 33.93
N SER A 604 36.26 19.74 34.38
CA SER A 604 37.58 19.39 33.88
C SER A 604 37.57 18.65 32.52
N ALA A 605 36.40 18.20 32.05
CA ALA A 605 36.29 17.45 30.81
C ALA A 605 36.67 18.29 29.58
N THR A 606 37.22 17.62 28.57
CA THR A 606 37.48 18.25 27.26
C THR A 606 36.18 18.72 26.60
N SER A 607 36.26 19.67 25.67
CA SER A 607 35.09 20.14 24.91
C SER A 607 34.36 19.03 24.15
N TYR A 608 35.05 17.93 23.81
CA TYR A 608 34.44 16.75 23.22
C TYR A 608 33.68 15.94 24.27
N GLN A 609 34.33 15.59 25.39
CA GLN A 609 33.70 14.83 26.48
C GLN A 609 32.52 15.57 27.12
N LYS A 610 32.52 16.92 27.13
CA LYS A 610 31.38 17.72 27.59
C LYS A 610 30.09 17.47 26.79
N LYS A 611 30.19 16.82 25.62
CA LYS A 611 29.06 16.44 24.76
C LYS A 611 28.57 15.01 24.98
N LEU A 612 29.28 14.21 25.78
CA LEU A 612 28.99 12.80 26.01
C LEU A 612 28.18 12.63 27.30
N THR A 613 27.00 13.27 27.34
CA THR A 613 26.12 13.28 28.51
C THR A 613 24.66 13.17 28.11
N VAL A 614 23.82 12.70 29.03
CA VAL A 614 22.36 12.61 28.82
C VAL A 614 21.79 13.99 28.44
N ASP A 615 22.17 15.05 29.17
CA ASP A 615 21.66 16.41 28.91
C ASP A 615 22.04 16.92 27.52
N TYR A 616 23.31 16.79 27.13
CA TYR A 616 23.77 17.28 25.83
C TYR A 616 23.09 16.53 24.69
N SER A 617 23.06 15.20 24.74
CA SER A 617 22.49 14.37 23.68
C SER A 617 20.98 14.62 23.52
N ALA A 618 20.23 14.73 24.62
CA ALA A 618 18.81 15.05 24.55
C ALA A 618 18.55 16.44 23.95
N ARG A 619 19.33 17.46 24.37
CA ARG A 619 19.24 18.81 23.79
C ARG A 619 19.68 18.86 22.33
N GLU A 620 20.64 18.04 21.93
CA GLU A 620 21.10 17.96 20.55
C GLU A 620 19.99 17.44 19.63
N TRP A 621 19.25 16.41 20.03
CA TRP A 621 18.07 15.95 19.27
C TRP A 621 17.03 17.05 19.11
N VAL A 622 16.73 17.80 20.19
CA VAL A 622 15.82 18.95 20.13
C VAL A 622 16.36 20.04 19.19
N ARG A 623 17.66 20.36 19.28
CA ARG A 623 18.31 21.36 18.42
C ARG A 623 18.24 20.98 16.94
N GLN A 624 18.25 19.69 16.64
CA GLN A 624 18.11 19.16 15.27
C GLN A 624 16.65 19.11 14.81
N GLY A 625 15.68 19.39 15.68
CA GLY A 625 14.26 19.53 15.33
C GLY A 625 13.34 18.43 15.86
N ALA A 626 13.80 17.58 16.78
CA ALA A 626 12.95 16.57 17.40
C ALA A 626 11.98 17.22 18.41
N PRO A 627 10.68 16.88 18.36
CA PRO A 627 9.72 17.32 19.38
C PRO A 627 10.00 16.67 20.74
N LYS A 628 10.05 17.47 21.80
CA LYS A 628 10.37 17.00 23.15
C LYS A 628 9.40 15.91 23.61
N GLU A 629 8.12 16.03 23.29
CA GLU A 629 7.05 15.08 23.63
C GLU A 629 7.16 13.71 22.95
N LYS A 630 7.99 13.60 21.90
CA LYS A 630 8.30 12.35 21.18
C LYS A 630 9.62 11.71 21.61
N LEU A 631 10.48 12.44 22.32
CA LEU A 631 11.78 11.93 22.77
C LEU A 631 11.64 11.12 24.06
N MET A 632 11.98 9.83 23.97
CA MET A 632 12.12 8.94 25.13
C MET A 632 13.60 8.85 25.50
N ILE A 633 13.96 9.36 26.67
CA ILE A 633 15.36 9.41 27.10
C ILE A 633 15.77 8.06 27.69
N GLY A 634 16.90 7.52 27.20
CA GLY A 634 17.42 6.21 27.55
C GLY A 634 18.00 6.13 28.96
N MET A 635 17.56 5.13 29.71
CA MET A 635 17.98 4.85 31.09
C MET A 635 18.58 3.44 31.15
N PRO A 636 19.89 3.29 31.40
CA PRO A 636 20.51 1.98 31.51
C PRO A 636 20.25 1.36 32.88
N THR A 637 19.89 0.07 32.91
CA THR A 637 19.82 -0.74 34.14
C THR A 637 21.08 -1.61 34.29
N TYR A 638 22.19 -1.12 33.76
CA TYR A 638 23.50 -1.75 33.73
C TYR A 638 24.61 -0.69 33.85
N GLY A 639 25.82 -1.13 34.15
CA GLY A 639 27.01 -0.30 34.20
C GLY A 639 28.10 -0.78 33.23
N ARG A 640 29.00 0.13 32.93
CA ARG A 640 30.24 -0.12 32.17
C ARG A 640 31.38 -0.24 33.16
N SER A 641 32.15 -1.32 33.08
CA SER A 641 33.22 -1.63 34.03
C SER A 641 34.61 -1.62 33.40
N PHE A 642 35.62 -1.39 34.22
CA PHE A 642 37.02 -1.23 33.82
C PHE A 642 37.96 -1.93 34.80
N THR A 643 39.13 -2.32 34.29
CA THR A 643 40.28 -2.69 35.12
C THR A 643 41.26 -1.53 35.17
N LEU A 644 41.47 -0.94 36.34
CA LEU A 644 42.39 0.16 36.62
C LEU A 644 43.84 -0.31 36.48
N ILE A 645 44.71 0.55 35.94
CA ILE A 645 46.16 0.28 35.94
C ILE A 645 46.74 0.40 37.35
N ASN A 646 46.18 1.30 38.15
CA ASN A 646 46.58 1.52 39.54
C ASN A 646 45.33 1.72 40.39
N GLY A 647 45.05 0.80 41.31
CA GLY A 647 43.88 0.86 42.21
C GLY A 647 43.84 2.07 43.14
N THR A 648 44.94 2.81 43.29
CA THR A 648 44.94 4.09 44.02
C THR A 648 44.48 5.27 43.17
N GLN A 649 44.34 5.09 41.85
CA GLN A 649 43.82 6.08 40.90
C GLN A 649 42.45 5.59 40.41
N PHE A 650 41.39 5.99 41.11
CA PHE A 650 40.03 5.50 40.90
C PHE A 650 39.06 6.58 40.39
N ASP A 651 39.51 7.84 40.34
CA ASP A 651 38.68 8.96 39.93
C ASP A 651 38.37 8.90 38.42
N ILE A 652 37.30 9.56 37.97
CA ILE A 652 36.92 9.57 36.56
C ILE A 652 38.07 10.16 35.71
N GLY A 653 38.42 9.49 34.61
CA GLY A 653 39.61 9.79 33.81
C GLY A 653 40.88 9.03 34.22
N ALA A 654 40.84 8.24 35.30
CA ALA A 654 41.96 7.40 35.70
C ALA A 654 42.31 6.34 34.64
N PRO A 655 43.60 5.99 34.44
CA PRO A 655 44.02 5.03 33.42
C PRO A 655 43.47 3.61 33.65
N ALA A 656 42.95 3.00 32.58
CA ALA A 656 42.42 1.64 32.58
C ALA A 656 43.14 0.76 31.54
N SER A 657 43.41 -0.50 31.89
CA SER A 657 43.99 -1.50 30.98
C SER A 657 42.97 -2.07 29.99
N GLY A 658 41.67 -2.00 30.32
CA GLY A 658 40.57 -2.48 29.50
C GLY A 658 39.30 -2.66 30.33
N GLY A 659 38.40 -3.52 29.85
CA GLY A 659 37.16 -3.85 30.57
C GLY A 659 37.39 -4.51 31.92
N GLY A 660 36.46 -4.28 32.83
CA GLY A 660 36.40 -4.99 34.11
C GLY A 660 36.14 -6.48 33.90
N GLN A 661 36.37 -7.26 34.95
CA GLN A 661 36.08 -8.70 34.93
C GLN A 661 34.62 -8.96 34.60
N ALA A 662 34.37 -10.04 33.86
CA ALA A 662 33.03 -10.41 33.43
C ALA A 662 32.12 -10.71 34.61
N GLY A 663 30.90 -10.17 34.58
CA GLY A 663 29.87 -10.48 35.57
C GLY A 663 29.50 -11.96 35.57
N ARG A 664 29.04 -12.48 36.72
CA ARG A 664 28.71 -13.90 36.90
C ARG A 664 27.61 -14.41 35.95
N PHE A 665 26.68 -13.55 35.56
CA PHE A 665 25.48 -13.89 34.81
C PHE A 665 25.46 -13.28 33.41
N THR A 666 25.87 -12.02 33.27
CA THR A 666 26.04 -11.37 31.95
C THR A 666 27.21 -11.99 31.20
N ASN A 667 28.27 -12.40 31.92
CA ASN A 667 29.44 -13.08 31.39
C ASN A 667 30.13 -12.31 30.25
N GLU A 668 30.10 -10.98 30.34
CA GLU A 668 30.72 -10.06 29.39
C GLU A 668 31.69 -9.14 30.13
N ALA A 669 32.94 -9.09 29.69
CA ALA A 669 33.92 -8.17 30.26
C ALA A 669 33.53 -6.72 29.96
N GLY A 670 33.76 -5.84 30.93
CA GLY A 670 33.45 -4.42 30.82
C GLY A 670 31.97 -4.05 30.90
N PHE A 671 31.09 -5.00 31.26
CA PHE A 671 29.64 -4.83 31.31
C PHE A 671 29.06 -5.56 32.51
N MET A 672 28.19 -4.91 33.29
CA MET A 672 27.55 -5.52 34.46
C MET A 672 26.09 -5.10 34.57
N SER A 673 25.19 -6.06 34.76
CA SER A 673 23.79 -5.78 35.12
C SER A 673 23.70 -5.16 36.53
N TYR A 674 22.61 -4.44 36.83
CA TYR A 674 22.44 -3.82 38.15
C TYR A 674 22.48 -4.85 39.30
N TYR A 675 21.89 -6.04 39.11
CA TYR A 675 21.96 -7.08 40.14
C TYR A 675 23.38 -7.65 40.35
N GLU A 676 24.28 -7.56 39.35
CA GLU A 676 25.70 -7.90 39.52
C GLU A 676 26.50 -6.78 40.19
N ILE A 677 26.17 -5.53 39.87
CA ILE A 677 26.77 -4.36 40.53
C ILE A 677 26.40 -4.36 42.01
N CYS A 678 25.15 -4.69 42.32
CA CYS A 678 24.66 -4.85 43.68
C CYS A 678 25.40 -5.96 44.46
N ASP A 679 25.74 -7.08 43.81
CA ASP A 679 26.63 -8.09 44.41
C ASP A 679 28.05 -7.52 44.62
N PHE A 680 28.60 -6.78 43.65
CA PHE A 680 29.89 -6.10 43.76
C PHE A 680 29.94 -5.09 44.91
N LEU A 681 28.84 -4.36 45.17
CA LEU A 681 28.71 -3.41 46.27
C LEU A 681 28.66 -4.05 47.65
N ARG A 682 28.32 -5.35 47.75
CA ARG A 682 28.25 -6.09 49.02
C ARG A 682 29.58 -6.70 49.43
N GLU A 683 30.51 -6.80 48.49
CA GLU A 683 31.84 -7.30 48.76
C GLU A 683 32.57 -6.36 49.72
N ASP A 684 33.32 -6.95 50.65
CA ASP A 684 34.15 -6.19 51.57
C ASP A 684 35.17 -5.34 50.78
N ASN A 685 35.47 -4.15 51.31
CA ASN A 685 36.37 -3.15 50.71
C ASN A 685 35.91 -2.51 49.39
N THR A 686 34.65 -2.70 48.97
CA THR A 686 34.08 -1.90 47.87
C THR A 686 33.76 -0.49 48.34
N THR A 687 34.18 0.51 47.57
CA THR A 687 33.86 1.92 47.82
C THR A 687 32.85 2.41 46.78
N LEU A 688 31.71 2.90 47.26
CA LEU A 688 30.72 3.62 46.45
C LEU A 688 30.99 5.12 46.53
N VAL A 689 31.10 5.77 45.38
CA VAL A 689 31.33 7.20 45.25
C VAL A 689 30.17 7.83 44.50
N TRP A 690 29.73 9.00 44.97
CA TRP A 690 28.76 9.83 44.27
C TRP A 690 29.47 11.02 43.63
N ASP A 691 29.39 11.12 42.31
CA ASP A 691 29.92 12.28 41.59
C ASP A 691 28.86 13.40 41.54
N ASN A 692 29.18 14.54 42.16
CA ASN A 692 28.26 15.68 42.26
C ASN A 692 28.18 16.52 40.97
N GLU A 693 29.14 16.40 40.05
CA GLU A 693 29.15 17.14 38.80
C GLU A 693 28.30 16.42 37.76
N GLN A 694 28.51 15.12 37.60
CA GLN A 694 27.80 14.25 36.66
C GLN A 694 26.46 13.72 37.20
N MET A 695 26.21 13.84 38.51
CA MET A 695 25.00 13.41 39.22
C MET A 695 24.72 11.91 39.10
N VAL A 696 25.78 11.10 39.26
CA VAL A 696 25.75 9.65 39.09
C VAL A 696 26.73 8.95 40.04
N PRO A 697 26.49 7.68 40.40
CA PRO A 697 27.42 6.90 41.20
C PRO A 697 28.48 6.18 40.35
N PHE A 698 29.62 5.90 40.97
CA PHE A 698 30.50 4.83 40.52
C PHE A 698 31.02 4.05 41.73
N ALA A 699 31.46 2.82 41.52
CA ALA A 699 32.02 2.00 42.57
C ALA A 699 33.35 1.39 42.14
N TYR A 700 34.25 1.18 43.10
CA TYR A 700 35.50 0.50 42.85
C TYR A 700 35.92 -0.39 44.01
N ARG A 701 36.67 -1.45 43.69
CA ARG A 701 37.30 -2.38 44.62
C ARG A 701 38.58 -2.91 43.99
N ASP A 702 39.69 -2.79 44.69
CA ASP A 702 41.02 -3.13 44.17
C ASP A 702 41.30 -2.44 42.82
N ASP A 703 41.44 -3.20 41.74
CA ASP A 703 41.62 -2.70 40.37
C ASP A 703 40.33 -2.70 39.55
N GLN A 704 39.17 -3.05 40.12
CA GLN A 704 37.90 -3.08 39.41
C GLN A 704 37.10 -1.80 39.66
N TRP A 705 36.57 -1.21 38.59
CA TRP A 705 35.79 0.02 38.61
C TRP A 705 34.51 -0.15 37.79
N VAL A 706 33.38 0.40 38.23
CA VAL A 706 32.10 0.38 37.49
C VAL A 706 31.33 1.69 37.64
N GLY A 707 30.94 2.28 36.51
CA GLY A 707 30.06 3.45 36.43
C GLY A 707 28.66 3.00 36.01
N PHE A 708 27.65 3.33 36.81
CA PHE A 708 26.31 2.77 36.69
C PHE A 708 25.23 3.73 37.19
N ASP A 709 23.96 3.40 36.99
CA ASP A 709 22.84 4.15 37.54
C ASP A 709 22.22 3.42 38.75
N ASP A 710 21.88 4.17 39.80
CA ASP A 710 21.16 3.69 40.99
C ASP A 710 19.80 4.40 41.14
N GLU A 711 19.02 4.06 42.17
CA GLU A 711 17.72 4.74 42.38
C GLU A 711 17.87 6.25 42.57
N ARG A 712 19.01 6.75 43.08
CA ARG A 712 19.25 8.17 43.31
C ARG A 712 19.51 8.90 42.00
N SER A 713 20.44 8.42 41.17
CA SER A 713 20.74 9.04 39.88
C SER A 713 19.54 9.00 38.95
N LEU A 714 18.79 7.90 38.92
CA LEU A 714 17.60 7.79 38.08
C LEU A 714 16.48 8.73 38.54
N LYS A 715 16.25 8.89 39.85
CA LYS A 715 15.31 9.92 40.35
C LYS A 715 15.76 11.33 39.96
N THR A 716 17.06 11.63 40.09
CA THR A 716 17.62 12.91 39.63
C THR A 716 17.39 13.13 38.13
N LYS A 717 17.63 12.12 37.30
CA LYS A 717 17.34 12.16 35.87
C LYS A 717 15.86 12.36 35.58
N MET A 718 14.95 11.75 36.35
CA MET A 718 13.51 11.98 36.19
C MET A 718 13.12 13.42 36.56
N THR A 719 13.71 14.00 37.62
CA THR A 719 13.48 15.41 37.96
C THR A 719 13.92 16.32 36.81
N TRP A 720 15.14 16.15 36.30
CA TRP A 720 15.66 16.88 35.14
C TRP A 720 14.76 16.71 33.90
N LEU A 721 14.30 15.49 33.64
CA LEU A 721 13.42 15.16 32.52
C LEU A 721 12.09 15.92 32.59
N LYS A 722 11.49 15.99 33.78
CA LYS A 722 10.24 16.73 34.05
C LYS A 722 10.43 18.23 33.82
N GLU A 723 11.54 18.78 34.29
CA GLU A 723 11.89 20.20 34.12
C GLU A 723 12.11 20.56 32.65
N GLU A 724 12.78 19.70 31.90
CA GLU A 724 13.01 19.90 30.47
C GLU A 724 11.77 19.65 29.61
N GLY A 725 10.84 18.80 30.06
CA GLY A 725 9.58 18.57 29.37
C GLY A 725 9.60 17.44 28.33
N PHE A 726 10.44 16.41 28.49
CA PHE A 726 10.51 15.30 27.52
C PHE A 726 9.35 14.29 27.66
N GLY A 727 9.04 13.58 26.57
CA GLY A 727 7.85 12.74 26.46
C GLY A 727 7.82 11.46 27.32
N GLY A 728 8.94 11.11 27.93
CA GLY A 728 9.08 9.90 28.75
C GLY A 728 10.48 9.31 28.68
N ILE A 729 10.57 8.05 29.07
CA ILE A 729 11.82 7.30 29.14
C ILE A 729 11.75 6.01 28.35
N MET A 730 12.93 5.57 27.93
CA MET A 730 13.18 4.24 27.44
C MET A 730 14.18 3.55 28.37
N VAL A 731 14.00 2.26 28.66
CA VAL A 731 14.84 1.50 29.59
C VAL A 731 15.50 0.34 28.85
N TRP A 732 16.83 0.32 28.87
CA TRP A 732 17.64 -0.80 28.40
C TRP A 732 18.38 -1.43 29.59
N SER A 733 17.99 -2.61 30.07
CA SER A 733 16.79 -3.39 29.71
C SER A 733 16.13 -3.96 30.97
N ILE A 734 14.87 -4.40 30.86
CA ILE A 734 14.09 -4.87 32.01
C ILE A 734 14.74 -6.07 32.72
N ASP A 735 15.48 -6.89 31.96
CA ASP A 735 16.16 -8.08 32.44
C ASP A 735 17.48 -7.80 33.18
N MET A 736 17.97 -6.55 33.19
CA MET A 736 19.20 -6.15 33.88
C MET A 736 18.96 -5.41 35.19
N ASP A 737 17.74 -4.95 35.44
CA ASP A 737 17.30 -4.53 36.77
C ASP A 737 17.15 -5.74 37.71
N ASP A 738 17.07 -5.54 39.02
CA ASP A 738 16.91 -6.62 39.99
C ASP A 738 15.46 -7.14 40.04
N PHE A 739 15.07 -7.87 39.02
CA PHE A 739 13.74 -8.47 38.86
C PHE A 739 13.40 -9.53 39.94
N ARG A 740 14.40 -9.99 40.70
CA ARG A 740 14.24 -10.98 41.77
C ARG A 740 14.09 -10.33 43.15
N GLY A 741 14.47 -9.07 43.30
CA GLY A 741 14.50 -8.37 44.59
C GLY A 741 15.63 -8.86 45.49
N SER A 742 16.73 -9.30 44.89
CA SER A 742 17.93 -9.75 45.59
C SER A 742 18.75 -8.62 46.18
N CYS A 743 18.56 -7.36 45.77
CA CYS A 743 19.30 -6.17 46.20
C CYS A 743 18.85 -5.55 47.52
N GLY A 744 17.65 -5.93 47.99
CA GLY A 744 17.13 -5.52 49.31
C GLY A 744 16.08 -4.41 49.27
N THR A 745 15.80 -3.83 48.10
CA THR A 745 14.81 -2.74 47.92
C THR A 745 13.52 -3.20 47.24
N GLY A 746 13.34 -4.51 47.03
CA GLY A 746 12.21 -5.10 46.32
C GLY A 746 12.54 -5.42 44.87
N LYS A 747 11.55 -5.94 44.12
CA LYS A 747 11.74 -6.28 42.70
C LYS A 747 11.72 -5.03 41.83
N TYR A 748 12.56 -5.00 40.80
CA TYR A 748 12.67 -3.91 39.82
C TYR A 748 12.91 -2.54 40.47
N PRO A 749 13.89 -2.40 41.37
CA PRO A 749 14.08 -1.18 42.14
C PRO A 749 14.35 0.05 41.28
N LEU A 750 15.13 -0.08 40.19
CA LEU A 750 15.46 1.04 39.32
C LEU A 750 14.23 1.51 38.52
N ILE A 751 13.51 0.57 37.89
CA ILE A 751 12.33 0.91 37.08
C ILE A 751 11.18 1.42 37.96
N ALA A 752 10.99 0.83 39.14
CA ALA A 752 9.99 1.29 40.11
C ALA A 752 10.29 2.72 40.59
N ALA A 753 11.55 3.05 40.87
CA ALA A 753 11.97 4.40 41.26
C ALA A 753 11.65 5.43 40.17
N MET A 754 11.97 5.14 38.91
CA MET A 754 11.65 6.03 37.78
C MET A 754 10.15 6.21 37.58
N ARG A 755 9.38 5.11 37.59
CA ARG A 755 7.92 5.14 37.44
C ARG A 755 7.26 5.97 38.54
N GLN A 756 7.70 5.79 39.80
CA GLN A 756 7.17 6.55 40.93
C GLN A 756 7.42 8.05 40.74
N GLU A 757 8.63 8.43 40.34
CA GLU A 757 9.01 9.84 40.16
C GLU A 757 8.31 10.50 38.96
N LEU A 758 7.86 9.73 37.98
CA LEU A 758 7.08 10.21 36.84
C LEU A 758 5.56 10.28 37.09
N GLY A 759 5.07 9.81 38.24
CA GLY A 759 3.63 9.60 38.47
C GLY A 759 2.75 10.86 38.46
N ASP A 760 3.32 12.01 38.79
CA ASP A 760 2.64 13.32 38.78
C ASP A 760 2.88 14.14 37.50
N TYR A 761 3.78 13.67 36.64
CA TYR A 761 4.19 14.39 35.45
C TYR A 761 3.16 14.28 34.32
N LYS A 762 2.97 15.39 33.59
CA LYS A 762 2.19 15.42 32.36
C LYS A 762 3.03 16.05 31.25
N VAL A 763 3.16 15.33 30.15
CA VAL A 763 3.83 15.78 28.94
C VAL A 763 2.89 16.75 28.22
N LYS A 764 3.39 17.95 27.91
CA LYS A 764 2.68 18.92 27.07
C LYS A 764 2.84 18.54 25.61
N LEU A 765 1.76 18.64 24.84
CA LEU A 765 1.70 18.24 23.44
C LEU A 765 1.62 19.50 22.58
N GLU A 766 2.72 19.87 21.94
CA GLU A 766 2.88 21.13 21.20
C GLU A 766 3.13 20.93 19.70
N TYR A 767 3.63 19.76 19.32
CA TYR A 767 3.97 19.39 17.96
C TYR A 767 2.71 19.18 17.13
N ASP A 768 2.60 19.96 16.04
CA ASP A 768 1.55 19.85 15.03
C ASP A 768 2.12 19.16 13.78
N GLY A 769 2.44 17.87 13.94
CA GLY A 769 2.88 17.01 12.85
C GLY A 769 1.71 16.48 12.00
N PRO A 770 2.00 16.01 10.76
CA PRO A 770 0.97 15.57 9.82
C PRO A 770 0.14 14.35 10.28
N TYR A 771 0.61 13.62 11.29
CA TYR A 771 -0.07 12.44 11.82
C TYR A 771 -0.38 12.53 13.32
N GLU A 772 -0.30 13.72 13.91
CA GLU A 772 -0.65 13.95 15.30
C GLU A 772 -2.17 14.10 15.47
N SER A 773 -2.71 13.44 16.49
CA SER A 773 -4.12 13.61 16.86
C SER A 773 -4.35 13.36 18.35
N TYR A 774 -5.15 14.20 18.98
CA TYR A 774 -5.44 14.14 20.41
C TYR A 774 -6.92 13.84 20.63
N ASN A 775 -7.23 12.59 20.98
CA ASN A 775 -8.54 12.20 21.49
C ASN A 775 -8.36 11.61 22.91
N PRO A 776 -9.11 12.09 23.93
CA PRO A 776 -8.98 11.66 25.34
C PRO A 776 -9.12 10.16 25.63
N ASN A 777 -9.54 9.33 24.66
CA ASN A 777 -9.69 7.88 24.82
C ASN A 777 -8.50 7.06 24.29
N GLY A 778 -7.39 7.69 23.87
CA GLY A 778 -6.21 6.96 23.37
C GLY A 778 -6.44 6.22 22.04
N GLN A 779 -7.53 6.53 21.34
CA GLN A 779 -7.69 6.17 19.93
C GLN A 779 -7.04 7.27 19.08
N TYR A 780 -5.96 6.93 18.39
CA TYR A 780 -5.33 7.77 17.37
C TYR A 780 -6.34 8.01 16.24
N THR A 781 -6.98 9.19 16.21
CA THR A 781 -7.88 9.59 15.13
C THR A 781 -7.16 10.60 14.25
N THR A 782 -6.57 10.15 13.14
CA THR A 782 -5.86 10.99 12.16
C THR A 782 -6.49 12.36 11.95
N LYS A 783 -5.78 13.46 12.27
CA LYS A 783 -5.98 14.72 11.52
C LYS A 783 -5.65 14.37 10.07
N ASN A 784 -6.51 14.73 9.13
CA ASN A 784 -6.13 14.61 7.73
C ASN A 784 -5.05 15.69 7.47
N PRO A 785 -3.81 15.35 7.10
CA PRO A 785 -2.75 16.35 6.90
C PRO A 785 -3.04 17.35 5.77
N ALA A 786 -4.00 17.04 4.88
CA ALA A 786 -4.52 17.94 3.85
C ALA A 786 -5.76 18.75 4.30
N GLU A 787 -6.26 18.54 5.52
CA GLU A 787 -7.42 19.24 6.04
C GLU A 787 -7.02 20.64 6.54
N VAL A 788 -7.30 21.64 5.71
CA VAL A 788 -7.34 23.04 6.13
C VAL A 788 -8.55 23.25 7.06
N ILE A 789 -8.27 23.70 8.28
CA ILE A 789 -9.24 24.08 9.31
C ILE A 789 -9.47 25.60 9.19
N CYS A 790 -10.72 26.01 8.96
CA CYS A 790 -11.13 27.42 8.97
C CYS A 790 -11.68 27.74 10.37
N GLU A 791 -10.98 28.53 11.18
CA GLU A 791 -11.36 28.84 12.58
C GLU A 791 -11.76 30.32 12.78
N GLU A 792 -12.15 31.01 11.71
CA GLU A 792 -12.30 32.47 11.72
C GLU A 792 -13.74 32.93 12.02
N GLU A 793 -13.86 34.14 12.60
CA GLU A 793 -15.14 34.78 12.87
C GLU A 793 -15.97 34.98 11.59
N ASP A 794 -17.30 34.78 11.70
CA ASP A 794 -18.25 34.90 10.58
C ASP A 794 -18.09 36.25 9.86
N GLY A 795 -17.66 36.20 8.59
CA GLY A 795 -17.52 37.37 7.70
C GLY A 795 -16.08 37.77 7.36
N HIS A 796 -15.05 37.11 7.93
CA HIS A 796 -13.67 37.26 7.51
C HIS A 796 -13.31 36.27 6.38
N ILE A 797 -12.48 36.72 5.42
CA ILE A 797 -11.96 35.87 4.34
C ILE A 797 -10.47 35.68 4.52
N SER A 798 -10.03 34.43 4.60
CA SER A 798 -8.62 34.04 4.62
C SER A 798 -8.27 33.05 3.52
N TYR A 799 -6.98 32.98 3.21
CA TYR A 799 -6.43 32.11 2.19
C TYR A 799 -5.41 31.17 2.81
N HIS A 800 -5.51 29.89 2.45
CA HIS A 800 -4.66 28.83 2.97
C HIS A 800 -4.10 28.01 1.81
N PRO A 801 -2.81 27.67 1.80
CA PRO A 801 -2.23 26.84 0.76
C PRO A 801 -2.84 25.44 0.74
N ASP A 802 -3.04 24.87 -0.44
CA ASP A 802 -3.29 23.44 -0.55
C ASP A 802 -1.95 22.69 -0.38
N LYS A 803 -1.86 21.90 0.70
CA LYS A 803 -0.64 21.14 1.04
C LYS A 803 -0.34 19.99 0.07
N ALA A 804 -1.29 19.60 -0.79
CA ALA A 804 -1.14 18.51 -1.76
C ALA A 804 -0.97 18.99 -3.21
N ASP A 805 -1.32 20.23 -3.52
CA ASP A 805 -1.27 20.78 -4.87
C ASP A 805 -0.96 22.29 -4.85
N CYS A 806 0.27 22.67 -5.20
CA CYS A 806 0.70 24.07 -5.26
C CYS A 806 -0.14 24.94 -6.21
N THR A 807 -0.86 24.35 -7.17
CA THR A 807 -1.72 25.09 -8.11
C THR A 807 -3.10 25.40 -7.54
N MET A 808 -3.39 24.97 -6.32
CA MET A 808 -4.66 25.16 -5.64
C MET A 808 -4.47 25.86 -4.28
N TYR A 809 -5.51 26.52 -3.81
CA TYR A 809 -5.58 27.10 -2.47
C TYR A 809 -7.01 27.01 -1.92
N TYR A 810 -7.15 27.22 -0.62
CA TYR A 810 -8.44 27.30 0.04
C TYR A 810 -8.75 28.74 0.42
N MET A 811 -9.96 29.19 0.09
CA MET A 811 -10.53 30.44 0.58
C MET A 811 -11.56 30.08 1.65
N CYS A 812 -11.34 30.53 2.87
CA CYS A 812 -12.28 30.36 3.99
C CYS A 812 -13.16 31.61 4.11
N GLU A 813 -14.46 31.43 4.34
CA GLU A 813 -15.41 32.49 4.76
C GLU A 813 -16.15 31.97 6.00
N GLY A 814 -15.67 32.34 7.20
CA GLY A 814 -16.07 31.68 8.45
C GLY A 814 -15.79 30.17 8.39
N GLU A 815 -16.78 29.33 8.69
CA GLU A 815 -16.67 27.85 8.57
C GLU A 815 -16.74 27.33 7.11
N ARG A 816 -17.03 28.19 6.12
CA ARG A 816 -17.18 27.75 4.72
C ARG A 816 -15.85 27.72 4.01
N LYS A 817 -15.52 26.56 3.44
CA LYS A 817 -14.28 26.30 2.71
C LYS A 817 -14.54 26.20 1.20
N HIS A 818 -13.84 27.03 0.43
CA HIS A 818 -13.87 27.02 -1.03
C HIS A 818 -12.51 26.60 -1.58
N HIS A 819 -12.45 25.55 -2.39
CA HIS A 819 -11.23 25.10 -3.04
C HIS A 819 -11.08 25.80 -4.39
N MET A 820 -10.00 26.57 -4.55
CA MET A 820 -9.83 27.53 -5.62
C MET A 820 -8.57 27.19 -6.43
N PRO A 821 -8.66 27.13 -7.78
CA PRO A 821 -7.48 26.99 -8.61
C PRO A 821 -6.76 28.33 -8.81
N CYS A 822 -5.44 28.29 -8.85
CA CYS A 822 -4.66 29.39 -9.40
C CYS A 822 -4.78 29.44 -10.93
N PRO A 823 -4.60 30.62 -11.56
CA PRO A 823 -4.52 30.74 -13.01
C PRO A 823 -3.40 29.85 -13.60
N GLN A 824 -3.56 29.48 -14.87
CA GLN A 824 -2.66 28.54 -15.56
C GLN A 824 -1.18 28.96 -15.42
N ASN A 825 -0.34 28.01 -14.96
CA ASN A 825 1.11 28.16 -14.69
C ASN A 825 1.50 28.95 -13.42
N LEU A 826 0.55 29.33 -12.56
CA LEU A 826 0.84 29.96 -11.27
C LEU A 826 0.61 29.00 -10.11
N VAL A 827 1.26 29.28 -8.98
CA VAL A 827 1.12 28.55 -7.71
C VAL A 827 0.74 29.52 -6.59
N PHE A 828 0.05 29.03 -5.55
CA PHE A 828 -0.35 29.88 -4.44
C PHE A 828 0.85 30.24 -3.55
N ASN A 829 1.11 31.54 -3.40
CA ASN A 829 2.14 32.09 -2.53
C ASN A 829 1.51 32.43 -1.15
N PRO A 830 1.77 31.64 -0.10
CA PRO A 830 1.18 31.87 1.22
C PRO A 830 1.72 33.10 1.94
N ASN A 831 2.86 33.65 1.51
CA ASN A 831 3.44 34.85 2.13
C ASN A 831 2.71 36.13 1.68
N GLU A 832 2.22 36.14 0.45
CA GLU A 832 1.57 37.30 -0.18
C GLU A 832 0.06 37.09 -0.38
N ASN A 833 -0.45 35.88 -0.08
CA ASN A 833 -1.85 35.47 -0.30
C ASN A 833 -2.35 35.68 -1.75
N VAL A 834 -1.49 35.42 -2.73
CA VAL A 834 -1.78 35.55 -4.16
C VAL A 834 -1.25 34.37 -4.96
N CYS A 835 -1.77 34.14 -6.16
CA CYS A 835 -1.15 33.21 -7.11
C CYS A 835 0.03 33.90 -7.80
N ASP A 836 1.22 33.31 -7.68
CA ASP A 836 2.50 33.86 -8.13
C ASP A 836 3.26 32.82 -8.97
N TRP A 837 4.38 33.23 -9.54
CA TRP A 837 5.25 32.34 -10.29
C TRP A 837 5.95 31.33 -9.35
N PRO A 838 6.12 30.06 -9.77
CA PRO A 838 6.74 29.01 -8.96
C PRO A 838 8.12 29.35 -8.41
N GLU A 839 8.89 30.17 -9.12
CA GLU A 839 10.24 30.56 -8.68
C GLU A 839 10.22 31.49 -7.46
N ASN A 840 9.10 32.17 -7.19
CA ASN A 840 8.90 33.06 -6.05
C ASN A 840 8.34 32.33 -4.81
N VAL A 841 8.02 31.04 -4.94
CA VAL A 841 7.48 30.21 -3.86
C VAL A 841 8.45 29.06 -3.60
N GLU A 842 9.35 29.26 -2.63
CA GLU A 842 10.49 28.37 -2.35
C GLU A 842 10.08 26.89 -2.20
N SER A 843 8.91 26.64 -1.58
CA SER A 843 8.32 25.31 -1.39
C SER A 843 7.76 24.64 -2.65
N CYS A 844 7.56 25.37 -3.74
CA CYS A 844 6.93 24.90 -4.99
C CYS A 844 7.87 24.99 -6.21
N SER A 845 9.14 25.34 -6.01
CA SER A 845 10.16 25.59 -7.03
C SER A 845 10.54 24.37 -7.90
N HIS A 846 10.14 23.16 -7.52
CA HIS A 846 10.43 21.91 -8.27
C HIS A 846 9.23 21.34 -9.05
N HIS A 847 8.06 22.00 -9.04
CA HIS A 847 6.82 21.43 -9.60
C HIS A 847 6.49 21.83 -11.04
N THR A 848 7.33 22.62 -11.73
CA THR A 848 7.06 23.08 -13.09
C THR A 848 8.04 22.53 -14.13
N GLN A 849 7.77 21.30 -14.58
CA GLN A 849 8.11 20.92 -15.95
C GLN A 849 6.83 20.66 -16.74
N ALA A 850 6.32 21.72 -17.37
CA ALA A 850 5.45 21.57 -18.52
C ALA A 850 6.32 21.15 -19.74
N PRO A 851 5.82 20.26 -20.63
CA PRO A 851 6.56 19.87 -21.82
C PRO A 851 6.75 21.06 -22.78
N ALA A 852 7.92 21.11 -23.42
CA ALA A 852 8.30 22.20 -24.33
C ALA A 852 7.25 22.42 -25.43
N ALA A 853 6.86 23.68 -25.63
CA ALA A 853 6.05 24.11 -26.76
C ALA A 853 6.81 23.83 -28.07
N ARG A 854 6.26 22.94 -28.91
CA ARG A 854 6.76 22.73 -30.28
C ARG A 854 6.46 23.97 -31.12
N ARG A 855 7.51 24.57 -31.69
CA ARG A 855 7.42 25.20 -33.01
C ARG A 855 7.44 24.13 -34.09
#